data_AF-A0A3B4XCW8-F1
#
_entry.id   AF-A0A3B4XCW8-F1
#
_cell.length_a   1.000
_cell.length_b   1.000
_cell.length_c   1.000
_cell.angle_alpha   90.00
_cell.angle_beta   90.00
_cell.angle_gamma   90.00
#
_symmetry.space_group_name_H-M   'P 1'
#
loop_
_entity.id
_entity.type
_entity.pdbx_description
1 polymer ?
#
loop_
_entity_poly.entity_id
_entity_poly.type
_entity_poly.pdbx_seq_one_letter_code
_entity_poly.pdbx_strand_id
1 'polypeptide(L)'
;MLQGLEENMGYLVGDCLLAASFLSYMGPFLSNYRDELLVRDFEIPCTPGFSFAVFLSKPTAVREWNIQGLPSDAFSTENGVIVTRGNRWPLMVDPQGQALKWIKNMEMNRVSLIDFQMPDYMRVLENAIQFGNPVLLQNVQEELDPSLNPILNKSLTRIGGRLLLKLGDKEVEYSPEFCFYITTKLSNPHYTPEISTKTTIVNFAVKEQGLEAQLLGIVVRKERPDLEEQKDSLVISIASGKRSLQELEDEILRLLNEATGSLLDDVQLVNTLQTSKVTATEVSEQLESSEQTEIKIDSAREAYRPCAQRASILFFILNDMGRIDPMYQFSLDAYINLFNLSIEKSKRSHKLEERITNLNDYHTYAVYRNTCQGLFEVHKLLFSFQMCAKILEVAGKLNMDEYSFFLRGGLAQIYNPCISWMADSSWEKITELSELHNFNGISSSFEQYSQDWNLWFTSAEPENAALPGLYMLWEKMLVVRSLRQDRVSFCVTSFIVNNLGSRFVEPPVLNMKAVSESTCRTPLIFVLSPGVDPTGALLQLAEASGMSKHFHALSLGQGQAPIAKRMIEEGQWVFLANCHLSLSWMPDLDKLVEQLQVQKPHSNFRLWLSSSPHPDFPITILQAGIKMTTEPPKGVKANMKRLYQLVTETQFNRCSRPVFYRKLLFSLCFFHSILLERKKFLQLGWNIVYGFNDSDFEVRVSESLLSLYLDEYEEIPWDALKYLIAGVNYGGHVTDDWDRLFLSCTIVYKYNFISLTLYSRFSVRLSPLTSYYIPRDGPQASYKEYISMLPSTEHPEVFGQHPNADIASQIAETRTLFETLLSLQPQVTSPTTAGAGPSREDKVLELLGDIRGKIPAVIDYEGTRSLLQDNPSPLNVVLLQEIQRYNSLLATIMYELC
;
A
#
# COMPACT_ATOMS: atom_id res chain seq x y z
N MET A 1 -1.24 23.82 -49.00
CA MET A 1 -0.88 22.39 -48.88
C MET A 1 0.54 22.10 -49.35
N LEU A 2 0.93 22.38 -50.61
CA LEU A 2 2.30 22.12 -51.10
C LEU A 2 3.42 22.80 -50.29
N GLN A 3 3.29 24.09 -49.95
CA GLN A 3 4.27 24.79 -49.10
C GLN A 3 4.38 24.18 -47.68
N GLY A 4 3.26 23.76 -47.08
CA GLY A 4 3.26 23.11 -45.77
C GLY A 4 3.84 21.69 -45.80
N LEU A 5 3.68 20.97 -46.93
CA LEU A 5 4.32 19.67 -47.14
C LEU A 5 5.83 19.83 -47.39
N GLU A 6 6.27 20.86 -48.13
CA GLU A 6 7.69 21.17 -48.32
C GLU A 6 8.37 21.57 -47.00
N GLU A 7 7.71 22.39 -46.17
CA GLU A 7 8.17 22.70 -44.81
C GLU A 7 8.24 21.43 -43.93
N ASN A 8 7.19 20.59 -43.94
CA ASN A 8 7.19 19.33 -43.20
C ASN A 8 8.24 18.32 -43.72
N MET A 9 8.55 18.30 -45.01
CA MET A 9 9.66 17.50 -45.56
C MET A 9 11.01 18.00 -45.06
N GLY A 10 11.17 19.31 -44.85
CA GLY A 10 12.36 19.89 -44.22
C GLY A 10 12.55 19.41 -42.78
N TYR A 11 11.47 19.24 -42.02
CA TYR A 11 11.49 18.77 -40.63
C TYR A 11 11.54 17.24 -40.47
N LEU A 12 11.26 16.48 -41.54
CA LEU A 12 11.11 15.03 -41.49
C LEU A 12 12.35 14.29 -40.99
N VAL A 13 13.56 14.78 -41.30
CA VAL A 13 14.81 14.12 -40.88
C VAL A 13 14.96 14.20 -39.36
N GLY A 14 14.68 15.37 -38.77
CA GLY A 14 14.68 15.56 -37.33
C GLY A 14 13.58 14.76 -36.64
N ASP A 15 12.36 14.81 -37.17
CA ASP A 15 11.21 14.10 -36.62
C ASP A 15 11.38 12.57 -36.69
N CYS A 16 11.95 12.03 -37.77
CA CYS A 16 12.28 10.61 -37.88
C CYS A 16 13.37 10.19 -36.89
N LEU A 17 14.38 11.03 -36.66
CA LEU A 17 15.45 10.76 -35.69
C LEU A 17 14.89 10.70 -34.28
N LEU A 18 14.06 11.69 -33.92
CA LEU A 18 13.37 11.72 -32.63
C LEU A 18 12.46 10.51 -32.47
N ALA A 19 11.64 10.18 -33.47
CA ALA A 19 10.77 9.01 -33.44
C ALA A 19 11.54 7.69 -33.29
N ALA A 20 12.63 7.50 -34.04
CA ALA A 20 13.45 6.30 -33.97
C ALA A 20 14.16 6.15 -32.62
N SER A 21 14.70 7.26 -32.08
CA SER A 21 15.32 7.29 -30.75
C SER A 21 14.29 6.96 -29.66
N PHE A 22 13.08 7.51 -29.78
CA PHE A 22 12.01 7.29 -28.81
C PHE A 22 11.56 5.82 -28.79
N LEU A 23 11.33 5.25 -29.97
CA LEU A 23 10.92 3.84 -30.11
C LEU A 23 12.00 2.85 -29.63
N SER A 24 13.28 3.23 -29.69
CA SER A 24 14.40 2.35 -29.32
C SER A 24 14.76 2.40 -27.84
N TYR A 25 14.71 3.60 -27.22
CA TYR A 25 15.31 3.82 -25.89
C TYR A 25 14.32 4.30 -24.83
N MET A 26 13.18 4.89 -25.19
CA MET A 26 12.29 5.56 -24.21
C MET A 26 11.28 4.62 -23.55
N GLY A 27 11.14 3.39 -24.05
CA GLY A 27 10.23 2.36 -23.52
C GLY A 27 10.27 2.16 -21.98
N PRO A 28 11.44 1.95 -21.35
CA PRO A 28 11.51 1.68 -19.91
C PRO A 28 11.31 2.92 -19.03
N PHE A 29 11.52 4.12 -19.58
CA PHE A 29 11.55 5.35 -18.80
C PHE A 29 10.17 5.96 -18.57
N LEU A 30 10.06 6.75 -17.50
CA LEU A 30 8.85 7.50 -17.12
C LEU A 30 8.76 8.81 -17.93
N SER A 31 7.54 9.32 -18.16
CA SER A 31 7.29 10.58 -18.92
C SER A 31 8.23 11.74 -18.60
N ASN A 32 8.44 12.11 -17.32
CA ASN A 32 9.33 13.22 -16.95
C ASN A 32 10.75 13.02 -17.49
N TYR A 33 11.26 11.79 -17.39
CA TYR A 33 12.59 11.46 -17.90
C TYR A 33 12.60 11.36 -19.44
N ARG A 34 11.48 10.93 -20.05
CA ARG A 34 11.32 10.98 -21.53
C ARG A 34 11.37 12.42 -22.04
N ASP A 35 10.72 13.35 -21.34
CA ASP A 35 10.70 14.77 -21.67
C ASP A 35 12.09 15.40 -21.51
N GLU A 36 12.82 15.07 -20.44
CA GLU A 36 14.20 15.51 -20.22
C GLU A 36 15.17 14.96 -21.28
N LEU A 37 15.00 13.69 -21.67
CA LEU A 37 15.83 13.06 -22.70
C LEU A 37 15.50 13.56 -24.12
N LEU A 38 14.31 14.12 -24.33
CA LEU A 38 13.88 14.78 -25.57
C LEU A 38 14.54 16.16 -25.71
N VAL A 39 15.87 16.21 -25.66
CA VAL A 39 16.65 17.43 -25.87
C VAL A 39 16.60 17.82 -27.35
N ARG A 40 16.16 19.06 -27.61
CA ARG A 40 15.99 19.63 -28.97
C ARG A 40 17.17 20.50 -29.42
N ASP A 41 18.31 20.43 -28.72
CA ASP A 41 19.47 21.32 -28.93
C ASP A 41 20.37 20.91 -30.12
N PHE A 42 19.78 20.34 -31.16
CA PHE A 42 20.51 20.03 -32.39
C PHE A 42 20.14 21.06 -33.47
N GLU A 43 21.12 21.50 -34.27
CA GLU A 43 20.93 22.35 -35.46
C GLU A 43 20.12 21.65 -36.58
N ILE A 44 19.36 20.60 -36.24
CA ILE A 44 18.55 19.81 -37.15
C ILE A 44 17.13 20.42 -37.14
N PRO A 45 16.57 20.75 -38.31
CA PRO A 45 15.19 21.23 -38.41
C PRO A 45 14.24 20.15 -37.89
N CYS A 46 13.44 20.49 -36.86
CA CYS A 46 12.42 19.65 -36.25
C CYS A 46 11.10 20.42 -36.15
N THR A 47 9.97 19.71 -36.16
CA THR A 47 8.66 20.35 -36.04
C THR A 47 8.49 20.98 -34.64
N PRO A 48 8.15 22.28 -34.53
CA PRO A 48 7.89 22.90 -33.24
C PRO A 48 6.64 22.27 -32.60
N GLY A 49 6.84 21.50 -31.53
CA GLY A 49 5.74 20.76 -30.87
C GLY A 49 5.58 19.31 -31.34
N PHE A 50 6.65 18.67 -31.82
CA PHE A 50 6.65 17.24 -32.16
C PHE A 50 6.01 16.37 -31.06
N SER A 51 5.02 15.57 -31.45
CA SER A 51 4.38 14.55 -30.62
C SER A 51 4.59 13.17 -31.25
N PHE A 52 5.30 12.29 -30.53
CA PHE A 52 5.62 10.95 -30.98
C PHE A 52 4.37 10.12 -31.33
N ALA A 53 3.34 10.21 -30.49
CA ALA A 53 2.10 9.46 -30.69
C ALA A 53 1.39 9.87 -31.98
N VAL A 54 1.28 11.17 -32.27
CA VAL A 54 0.61 11.68 -33.48
C VAL A 54 1.40 11.35 -34.74
N PHE A 55 2.73 11.32 -34.67
CA PHE A 55 3.59 11.04 -35.82
C PHE A 55 3.49 9.58 -36.30
N LEU A 56 3.47 8.60 -35.38
CA LEU A 56 3.49 7.17 -35.73
C LEU A 56 2.11 6.49 -35.74
N SER A 57 1.08 7.13 -35.18
CA SER A 57 -0.25 6.55 -35.05
C SER A 57 -1.35 7.43 -35.62
N LYS A 58 -2.34 6.78 -36.25
CA LYS A 58 -3.57 7.45 -36.68
C LYS A 58 -4.51 7.55 -35.47
N PRO A 59 -5.24 8.67 -35.29
CA PRO A 59 -6.21 8.82 -34.19
C PRO A 59 -7.26 7.70 -34.10
N THR A 60 -7.59 7.08 -35.24
CA THR A 60 -8.50 5.91 -35.30
C THR A 60 -7.92 4.67 -34.62
N ALA A 61 -6.62 4.40 -34.78
CA ALA A 61 -5.97 3.26 -34.14
C ALA A 61 -5.85 3.49 -32.63
N VAL A 62 -5.51 4.72 -32.21
CA VAL A 62 -5.48 5.09 -30.78
C VAL A 62 -6.84 4.87 -30.12
N ARG A 63 -7.92 5.22 -30.82
CA ARG A 63 -9.27 4.98 -30.31
C ARG A 63 -9.61 3.51 -30.18
N GLU A 64 -9.23 2.70 -31.16
CA GLU A 64 -9.44 1.25 -31.10
C GLU A 64 -8.70 0.66 -29.88
N TRP A 65 -7.48 1.11 -29.59
CA TRP A 65 -6.77 0.74 -28.36
C TRP A 65 -7.50 1.17 -27.09
N ASN A 66 -8.09 2.38 -27.09
CA ASN A 66 -8.88 2.87 -25.95
C ASN A 66 -10.13 2.02 -25.70
N ILE A 67 -10.82 1.60 -26.76
CA ILE A 67 -11.98 0.68 -26.67
C ILE A 67 -11.53 -0.68 -26.14
N GLN A 68 -10.34 -1.13 -26.52
CA GLN A 68 -9.74 -2.40 -26.07
C GLN A 68 -9.19 -2.34 -24.63
N GLY A 69 -9.24 -1.18 -23.97
CA GLY A 69 -8.94 -1.03 -22.55
C GLY A 69 -7.61 -0.33 -22.22
N LEU A 70 -6.91 0.21 -23.23
CA LEU A 70 -5.80 1.14 -23.01
C LEU A 70 -6.35 2.48 -22.48
N PRO A 71 -5.75 3.10 -21.46
CA PRO A 71 -6.17 4.44 -21.04
C PRO A 71 -5.73 5.49 -22.06
N SER A 72 -6.49 6.58 -22.13
CA SER A 72 -6.35 7.64 -23.12
C SER A 72 -5.25 8.66 -22.79
N ASP A 73 -4.36 8.35 -21.85
CA ASP A 73 -3.24 9.20 -21.49
C ASP A 73 -2.11 9.13 -22.53
N ALA A 74 -1.30 10.18 -22.59
CA ALA A 74 -0.19 10.28 -23.54
C ALA A 74 0.83 9.16 -23.34
N PHE A 75 1.17 8.85 -22.08
CA PHE A 75 2.15 7.81 -21.74
C PHE A 75 1.71 6.41 -22.18
N SER A 76 0.45 6.03 -21.92
CA SER A 76 -0.08 4.74 -22.38
C SER A 76 -0.23 4.69 -23.90
N THR A 77 -0.61 5.80 -24.53
CA THR A 77 -0.67 5.88 -26.00
C THR A 77 0.72 5.69 -26.62
N GLU A 78 1.74 6.36 -26.09
CA GLU A 78 3.15 6.16 -26.47
C GLU A 78 3.58 4.70 -26.30
N ASN A 79 3.26 4.09 -25.16
CA ASN A 79 3.56 2.69 -24.90
C ASN A 79 2.84 1.76 -25.89
N GLY A 80 1.59 2.06 -26.22
CA GLY A 80 0.83 1.34 -27.26
C GLY A 80 1.48 1.43 -28.63
N VAL A 81 2.02 2.60 -29.00
CA VAL A 81 2.82 2.77 -30.23
C VAL A 81 4.09 1.93 -30.18
N ILE A 82 4.83 1.93 -29.07
CA ILE A 82 6.07 1.13 -28.92
C ILE A 82 5.78 -0.37 -29.04
N VAL A 83 4.67 -0.84 -28.45
CA VAL A 83 4.25 -2.26 -28.52
C VAL A 83 3.85 -2.66 -29.95
N THR A 84 3.12 -1.81 -30.67
CA THR A 84 2.61 -2.13 -32.01
C THR A 84 3.60 -1.89 -33.14
N ARG A 85 4.51 -0.92 -33.00
CA ARG A 85 5.51 -0.55 -34.01
C ARG A 85 6.92 -1.05 -33.69
N GLY A 86 7.13 -1.64 -32.52
CA GLY A 86 8.41 -2.18 -32.08
C GLY A 86 8.92 -3.31 -32.98
N ASN A 87 10.18 -3.23 -33.39
CA ASN A 87 10.82 -4.31 -34.16
C ASN A 87 11.18 -5.52 -33.29
N ARG A 88 11.50 -5.31 -32.01
CA ARG A 88 11.79 -6.37 -31.04
C ARG A 88 10.54 -6.70 -30.24
N TRP A 89 10.51 -7.88 -29.64
CA TRP A 89 9.38 -8.30 -28.83
C TRP A 89 9.29 -7.46 -27.55
N PRO A 90 8.10 -6.90 -27.23
CA PRO A 90 7.93 -6.06 -26.07
C PRO A 90 7.88 -6.89 -24.78
N LEU A 91 8.70 -6.49 -23.80
CA LEU A 91 8.61 -6.93 -22.41
C LEU A 91 7.92 -5.83 -21.62
N MET A 92 6.67 -6.09 -21.24
CA MET A 92 5.81 -5.13 -20.56
C MET A 92 5.91 -5.31 -19.04
N VAL A 93 6.37 -4.25 -18.37
CA VAL A 93 6.39 -4.16 -16.91
C VAL A 93 5.02 -3.66 -16.45
N ASP A 94 4.17 -4.57 -15.99
CA ASP A 94 2.74 -4.33 -15.74
C ASP A 94 2.31 -4.90 -14.37
N PRO A 95 2.61 -4.19 -13.27
CA PRO A 95 2.23 -4.65 -11.93
C PRO A 95 0.72 -4.67 -11.68
N GLN A 96 -0.07 -3.91 -12.44
CA GLN A 96 -1.52 -3.81 -12.30
C GLN A 96 -2.32 -4.67 -13.30
N GLY A 97 -1.66 -5.33 -14.26
CA GLY A 97 -2.29 -6.21 -15.24
C GLY A 97 -3.12 -5.47 -16.31
N GLN A 98 -2.84 -4.20 -16.57
CA GLN A 98 -3.56 -3.39 -17.57
C GLN A 98 -3.15 -3.75 -19.00
N ALA A 99 -1.85 -3.85 -19.26
CA ALA A 99 -1.32 -4.25 -20.55
C ALA A 99 -1.76 -5.67 -20.90
N LEU A 100 -1.78 -6.56 -19.90
CA LEU A 100 -2.29 -7.93 -20.05
C LEU A 100 -3.74 -7.96 -20.58
N LYS A 101 -4.63 -7.14 -20.00
CA LYS A 101 -6.04 -7.06 -20.44
C LYS A 101 -6.16 -6.45 -21.83
N TRP A 102 -5.40 -5.39 -22.09
CA TRP A 102 -5.40 -4.72 -23.38
C TRP A 102 -4.99 -5.67 -24.52
N ILE A 103 -3.88 -6.41 -24.38
CA ILE A 103 -3.42 -7.38 -25.39
C ILE A 103 -4.43 -8.51 -25.61
N LYS A 104 -5.04 -9.03 -24.52
CA LYS A 104 -6.10 -10.05 -24.64
C LYS A 104 -7.30 -9.56 -25.45
N ASN A 105 -7.71 -8.31 -25.25
CA ASN A 105 -8.84 -7.70 -25.96
C ASN A 105 -8.49 -7.33 -27.41
N MET A 106 -7.27 -6.81 -27.64
CA MET A 106 -6.79 -6.40 -28.96
C MET A 106 -6.73 -7.57 -29.95
N GLU A 107 -6.25 -8.74 -29.51
CA GLU A 107 -6.09 -9.93 -30.33
C GLU A 107 -7.33 -10.86 -30.31
N MET A 108 -8.48 -10.36 -29.82
CA MET A 108 -9.79 -11.01 -29.86
C MET A 108 -9.80 -12.50 -29.42
N ASN A 109 -9.10 -12.84 -28.34
CA ASN A 109 -8.97 -14.22 -27.80
C ASN A 109 -8.24 -15.24 -28.70
N ARG A 110 -7.53 -14.84 -29.76
CA ARG A 110 -6.61 -15.74 -30.50
C ARG A 110 -5.28 -15.97 -29.77
N VAL A 111 -5.06 -15.27 -28.64
CA VAL A 111 -3.82 -15.31 -27.86
C VAL A 111 -3.71 -16.61 -27.09
N SER A 112 -2.61 -17.33 -27.30
CA SER A 112 -2.24 -18.45 -26.44
C SER A 112 -1.49 -17.94 -25.22
N LEU A 113 -2.05 -18.17 -24.03
CA LEU A 113 -1.42 -17.82 -22.76
C LEU A 113 -0.44 -18.92 -22.35
N ILE A 114 0.81 -18.54 -22.08
CA ILE A 114 1.84 -19.47 -21.60
C ILE A 114 2.46 -18.95 -20.29
N ASP A 115 2.90 -19.88 -19.46
CA ASP A 115 3.61 -19.66 -18.20
C ASP A 115 4.73 -20.71 -18.10
N PHE A 116 5.89 -20.34 -17.55
CA PHE A 116 7.03 -21.24 -17.34
C PHE A 116 6.69 -22.46 -16.50
N GLN A 117 5.67 -22.37 -15.64
CA GLN A 117 5.21 -23.49 -14.84
C GLN A 117 4.43 -24.55 -15.62
N MET A 118 4.05 -24.31 -16.88
CA MET A 118 3.31 -25.27 -17.69
C MET A 118 4.26 -26.23 -18.41
N PRO A 119 4.19 -27.55 -18.22
CA PRO A 119 5.12 -28.49 -18.87
C PRO A 119 4.98 -28.53 -20.41
N ASP A 120 3.83 -28.14 -20.96
CA ASP A 120 3.57 -28.13 -22.40
C ASP A 120 3.83 -26.78 -23.09
N TYR A 121 4.42 -25.79 -22.41
CA TYR A 121 4.57 -24.43 -22.95
C TYR A 121 5.33 -24.40 -24.29
N MET A 122 6.36 -25.24 -24.44
CA MET A 122 7.14 -25.35 -25.69
C MET A 122 6.31 -25.88 -26.86
N ARG A 123 5.40 -26.83 -26.63
CA ARG A 123 4.54 -27.37 -27.68
C ARG A 123 3.50 -26.35 -28.14
N VAL A 124 2.94 -25.60 -27.20
CA VAL A 124 2.02 -24.49 -27.51
C VAL A 124 2.73 -23.43 -28.34
N LEU A 125 3.98 -23.13 -28.01
CA LEU A 125 4.82 -22.19 -28.74
C LEU A 125 5.18 -22.70 -30.14
N GLU A 126 5.55 -23.97 -30.29
CA GLU A 126 5.78 -24.62 -31.60
C GLU A 126 4.55 -24.48 -32.51
N ASN A 127 3.37 -24.82 -32.01
CA ASN A 127 2.12 -24.71 -32.77
C ASN A 127 1.79 -23.24 -33.11
N ALA A 128 1.97 -22.32 -32.16
CA ALA A 128 1.68 -20.92 -32.39
C ALA A 128 2.58 -20.29 -33.44
N ILE A 129 3.87 -20.64 -33.49
CA ILE A 129 4.82 -20.18 -34.51
C ILE A 129 4.41 -20.71 -35.90
N GLN A 130 3.98 -21.96 -35.98
CA GLN A 130 3.56 -22.60 -37.23
C GLN A 130 2.26 -21.99 -37.78
N PHE A 131 1.27 -21.73 -36.92
CA PHE A 131 -0.03 -21.19 -37.31
C PHE A 131 -0.10 -19.66 -37.32
N GLY A 132 0.93 -18.97 -36.82
CA GLY A 132 0.94 -17.50 -36.71
C GLY A 132 0.06 -16.94 -35.59
N ASN A 133 -0.25 -17.75 -34.57
CA ASN A 133 -1.08 -17.28 -33.45
C ASN A 133 -0.25 -16.42 -32.48
N PRO A 134 -0.79 -15.30 -31.96
CA PRO A 134 -0.10 -14.50 -30.97
C PRO A 134 0.05 -15.27 -29.65
N VAL A 135 1.21 -15.11 -29.00
CA VAL A 135 1.52 -15.77 -27.72
C VAL A 135 1.87 -14.72 -26.68
N LEU A 136 1.31 -14.89 -25.47
CA LEU A 136 1.55 -14.01 -24.33
C LEU A 136 2.14 -14.83 -23.18
N LEU A 137 3.40 -14.55 -22.86
CA LEU A 137 4.11 -15.11 -21.72
C LEU A 137 3.85 -14.28 -20.46
N GLN A 138 3.29 -14.93 -19.44
CA GLN A 138 2.89 -14.30 -18.19
C GLN A 138 3.91 -14.47 -17.07
N ASN A 139 3.94 -13.50 -16.16
CA ASN A 139 4.65 -13.56 -14.88
C ASN A 139 6.15 -13.88 -14.99
N VAL A 140 6.83 -13.30 -15.98
CA VAL A 140 8.29 -13.43 -16.08
C VAL A 140 8.94 -12.73 -14.88
N GLN A 141 9.85 -13.42 -14.22
CA GLN A 141 10.65 -12.87 -13.13
C GLN A 141 11.85 -12.09 -13.72
N GLU A 142 13.02 -12.20 -13.10
CA GLU A 142 14.25 -11.55 -13.58
C GLU A 142 15.01 -12.39 -14.61
N GLU A 143 14.78 -13.72 -14.61
CA GLU A 143 15.41 -14.65 -15.54
C GLU A 143 14.44 -15.11 -16.64
N LEU A 144 14.97 -15.19 -17.87
CA LEU A 144 14.30 -15.76 -19.04
C LEU A 144 14.99 -17.07 -19.43
N ASP A 145 14.21 -18.11 -19.75
CA ASP A 145 14.75 -19.39 -20.20
C ASP A 145 15.58 -19.20 -21.50
N PRO A 146 16.86 -19.62 -21.53
CA PRO A 146 17.71 -19.54 -22.73
C PRO A 146 17.11 -20.21 -23.97
N SER A 147 16.19 -21.15 -23.81
CA SER A 147 15.48 -21.83 -24.89
C SER A 147 14.64 -20.90 -25.76
N LEU A 148 14.27 -19.72 -25.24
CA LEU A 148 13.53 -18.68 -25.97
C LEU A 148 14.45 -17.77 -26.81
N ASN A 149 15.78 -17.84 -26.63
CA ASN A 149 16.73 -16.99 -27.35
C ASN A 149 16.58 -17.02 -28.88
N PRO A 150 16.32 -18.16 -29.55
CA PRO A 150 16.10 -18.18 -31.00
C PRO A 150 14.91 -17.32 -31.44
N ILE A 151 13.83 -17.31 -30.65
CA ILE A 151 12.62 -16.50 -30.92
C ILE A 151 12.91 -15.03 -30.65
N LEU A 152 13.57 -14.72 -29.54
CA LEU A 152 13.90 -13.36 -29.14
C LEU A 152 14.83 -12.68 -30.15
N ASN A 153 15.84 -13.39 -30.62
CA ASN A 153 16.79 -12.91 -31.62
C ASN A 153 16.25 -12.95 -33.06
N LYS A 154 15.06 -13.54 -33.28
CA LYS A 154 14.49 -13.81 -34.61
C LYS A 154 15.52 -14.48 -35.53
N SER A 155 16.19 -15.54 -35.05
CA SER A 155 17.23 -16.25 -35.81
C SER A 155 16.63 -17.11 -36.93
N LEU A 156 16.12 -16.44 -37.97
CA LEU A 156 15.41 -17.06 -39.09
C LEU A 156 16.39 -17.53 -40.16
N THR A 157 16.25 -18.80 -40.57
CA THR A 157 17.02 -19.38 -41.67
C THR A 157 16.09 -19.55 -42.87
N ARG A 158 16.44 -18.99 -44.03
CA ARG A 158 15.61 -19.09 -45.24
C ARG A 158 16.08 -20.28 -46.08
N ILE A 159 15.28 -21.34 -46.13
CA ILE A 159 15.56 -22.54 -46.92
C ILE A 159 14.38 -22.81 -47.85
N GLY A 160 14.62 -22.85 -49.16
CA GLY A 160 13.58 -23.19 -50.15
C GLY A 160 12.37 -22.24 -50.19
N GLY A 161 12.56 -20.95 -49.86
CA GLY A 161 11.49 -19.96 -49.84
C GLY A 161 10.67 -19.90 -48.54
N ARG A 162 10.84 -20.88 -47.65
CA ARG A 162 10.22 -20.90 -46.31
C ARG A 162 11.18 -20.32 -45.26
N LEU A 163 10.61 -19.66 -44.26
CA LEU A 163 11.36 -19.19 -43.08
C LEU A 163 11.31 -20.29 -42.03
N LEU A 164 12.47 -20.77 -41.59
CA LEU A 164 12.59 -21.79 -40.55
C LEU A 164 13.26 -21.19 -39.32
N LEU A 165 12.73 -21.52 -38.15
CA LEU A 165 13.29 -21.17 -36.85
C LEU A 165 13.73 -22.45 -36.15
N LYS A 166 14.99 -22.49 -35.69
CA LYS A 166 15.49 -23.61 -34.89
C LYS A 166 15.18 -23.38 -33.42
N LEU A 167 14.27 -24.18 -32.85
CA LEU A 167 13.89 -24.14 -31.45
C LEU A 167 14.44 -25.41 -30.76
N GLY A 168 15.52 -25.26 -29.98
CA GLY A 168 16.25 -26.40 -29.43
C GLY A 168 16.80 -27.30 -30.55
N ASP A 169 16.36 -28.55 -30.58
CA ASP A 169 16.76 -29.54 -31.58
C ASP A 169 15.83 -29.63 -32.80
N LYS A 170 14.70 -28.92 -32.81
CA LYS A 170 13.70 -28.97 -33.90
C LYS A 170 13.72 -27.73 -34.77
N GLU A 171 13.44 -27.92 -36.06
CA GLU A 171 13.20 -26.85 -37.02
C GLU A 171 11.68 -26.65 -37.19
N VAL A 172 11.20 -25.43 -36.95
CA VAL A 172 9.78 -25.05 -37.02
C VAL A 172 9.59 -24.04 -38.15
N GLU A 173 8.53 -24.19 -38.94
CA GLU A 173 8.16 -23.22 -39.98
C GLU A 173 7.64 -21.92 -39.32
N TYR A 174 8.24 -20.79 -39.66
CA TYR A 174 7.93 -19.49 -39.07
C TYR A 174 6.89 -18.74 -39.91
N SER A 175 5.74 -18.46 -39.32
CA SER A 175 4.75 -17.56 -39.91
C SER A 175 5.10 -16.09 -39.62
N PRO A 176 5.08 -15.19 -40.63
CA PRO A 176 5.31 -13.76 -40.43
C PRO A 176 4.20 -13.06 -39.64
N GLU A 177 3.05 -13.69 -39.45
CA GLU A 177 1.93 -13.16 -38.63
C GLU A 177 2.11 -13.43 -37.14
N PHE A 178 3.11 -14.22 -36.74
CA PHE A 178 3.37 -14.55 -35.34
C PHE A 178 3.78 -13.30 -34.54
N CYS A 179 3.14 -13.09 -33.38
CA CYS A 179 3.47 -12.04 -32.42
C CYS A 179 3.77 -12.63 -31.03
N PHE A 180 4.83 -12.15 -30.39
CA PHE A 180 5.24 -12.59 -29.05
C PHE A 180 5.23 -11.43 -28.06
N TYR A 181 4.45 -11.57 -27.00
CA TYR A 181 4.29 -10.59 -25.94
C TYR A 181 4.78 -11.17 -24.61
N ILE A 182 5.53 -10.38 -23.83
CA ILE A 182 6.04 -10.80 -22.52
C ILE A 182 5.53 -9.83 -21.46
N THR A 183 5.09 -10.35 -20.32
CA THR A 183 4.59 -9.54 -19.20
C THR A 183 5.26 -9.93 -17.89
N THR A 184 5.52 -8.95 -17.03
CA THR A 184 5.95 -9.14 -15.65
C THR A 184 5.07 -8.34 -14.70
N LYS A 185 4.80 -8.92 -13.51
CA LYS A 185 4.08 -8.25 -12.42
C LYS A 185 5.02 -7.50 -11.46
N LEU A 186 6.33 -7.66 -11.61
CA LEU A 186 7.31 -6.95 -10.77
C LEU A 186 7.28 -5.46 -11.13
N SER A 187 7.22 -4.59 -10.13
CA SER A 187 7.14 -3.13 -10.37
C SER A 187 8.47 -2.54 -10.83
N ASN A 188 9.60 -3.10 -10.39
CA ASN A 188 10.94 -2.66 -10.76
C ASN A 188 11.90 -3.86 -10.90
N PRO A 189 11.78 -4.63 -11.99
CA PRO A 189 12.66 -5.78 -12.24
C PRO A 189 14.05 -5.33 -12.70
N HIS A 190 15.09 -5.98 -12.19
CA HIS A 190 16.46 -5.75 -12.65
C HIS A 190 16.83 -6.76 -13.76
N TYR A 191 16.72 -6.31 -15.01
CA TYR A 191 17.11 -7.12 -16.15
C TYR A 191 18.60 -7.00 -16.49
N THR A 192 19.21 -8.12 -16.85
CA THR A 192 20.59 -8.11 -17.36
C THR A 192 20.67 -7.34 -18.69
N PRO A 193 21.84 -6.78 -19.05
CA PRO A 193 22.03 -6.14 -20.34
C PRO A 193 21.71 -7.07 -21.52
N GLU A 194 21.94 -8.37 -21.37
CA GLU A 194 21.61 -9.37 -22.38
C GLU A 194 20.11 -9.39 -22.69
N ILE A 195 19.24 -9.39 -21.68
CA ILE A 195 17.78 -9.34 -21.87
C ILE A 195 17.38 -8.01 -22.52
N SER A 196 17.93 -6.90 -22.04
CA SER A 196 17.62 -5.55 -22.52
C SER A 196 18.01 -5.30 -23.99
N THR A 197 19.01 -6.03 -24.51
CA THR A 197 19.37 -5.96 -25.93
C THR A 197 18.44 -6.77 -26.84
N LYS A 198 17.82 -7.84 -26.31
CA LYS A 198 16.99 -8.78 -27.06
C LYS A 198 15.52 -8.37 -27.11
N THR A 199 15.00 -7.79 -26.03
CA THR A 199 13.60 -7.35 -25.93
C THR A 199 13.51 -5.83 -25.85
N THR A 200 12.36 -5.27 -26.23
CA THR A 200 12.06 -3.86 -25.95
C THR A 200 11.32 -3.79 -24.63
N ILE A 201 11.96 -3.28 -23.58
CA ILE A 201 11.31 -3.12 -22.28
C ILE A 201 10.37 -1.91 -22.35
N VAL A 202 9.11 -2.10 -21.98
CA VAL A 202 8.08 -1.05 -21.95
C VAL A 202 7.48 -0.99 -20.55
N ASN A 203 7.55 0.19 -19.95
CA ASN A 203 7.01 0.40 -18.61
C ASN A 203 5.52 0.76 -18.68
N PHE A 204 4.65 -0.12 -18.22
CA PHE A 204 3.21 0.08 -18.08
C PHE A 204 2.78 0.39 -16.64
N ALA A 205 3.72 0.70 -15.74
CA ALA A 205 3.37 1.13 -14.39
C ALA A 205 2.49 2.39 -14.44
N VAL A 206 1.31 2.27 -13.84
CA VAL A 206 0.30 3.33 -13.83
C VAL A 206 0.82 4.55 -13.08
N LYS A 207 0.69 5.74 -13.69
CA LYS A 207 0.99 7.04 -13.07
C LYS A 207 -0.26 7.73 -12.52
N GLU A 208 -0.05 8.67 -11.60
CA GLU A 208 -1.10 9.53 -11.04
C GLU A 208 -1.97 10.19 -12.11
N GLN A 209 -1.33 10.80 -13.12
CA GLN A 209 -2.03 11.46 -14.22
C GLN A 209 -2.78 10.47 -15.13
N GLY A 210 -2.20 9.29 -15.39
CA GLY A 210 -2.83 8.26 -16.22
C GLY A 210 -4.08 7.68 -15.55
N LEU A 211 -3.98 7.39 -14.26
CA LEU A 211 -5.12 6.92 -13.47
C LEU A 211 -6.18 8.01 -13.29
N GLU A 212 -5.77 9.26 -13.09
CA GLU A 212 -6.68 10.40 -13.04
C GLU A 212 -7.51 10.51 -14.32
N ALA A 213 -6.90 10.42 -15.49
CA ALA A 213 -7.61 10.44 -16.77
C ALA A 213 -8.59 9.27 -16.92
N GLN A 214 -8.17 8.06 -16.50
CA GLN A 214 -9.04 6.88 -16.51
C GLN A 214 -10.25 7.04 -15.56
N LEU A 215 -10.02 7.50 -14.34
CA LEU A 215 -11.07 7.72 -13.35
C LEU A 215 -12.01 8.84 -13.76
N LEU A 216 -11.50 9.90 -14.41
CA LEU A 216 -12.32 10.97 -14.98
C LEU A 216 -13.32 10.43 -16.00
N GLY A 217 -12.86 9.56 -16.92
CA GLY A 217 -13.73 8.89 -17.88
C GLY A 217 -14.83 8.08 -17.20
N ILE A 218 -14.49 7.37 -16.12
CA ILE A 218 -15.45 6.56 -15.34
C ILE A 218 -16.50 7.44 -14.64
N VAL A 219 -16.09 8.55 -13.99
CA VAL A 219 -17.02 9.49 -13.34
C VAL A 219 -17.98 10.09 -14.35
N VAL A 220 -17.46 10.59 -15.47
CA VAL A 220 -18.27 11.23 -16.51
C VAL A 220 -19.27 10.22 -17.08
N ARG A 221 -18.82 9.00 -17.40
CA ARG A 221 -19.70 7.94 -17.93
C ARG A 221 -20.85 7.59 -16.98
N LYS A 222 -20.63 7.65 -15.67
CA LYS A 222 -21.65 7.33 -14.66
C LYS A 222 -22.57 8.51 -14.31
N GLU A 223 -22.03 9.73 -14.22
CA GLU A 223 -22.82 10.92 -13.85
C GLU A 223 -23.52 11.57 -15.05
N ARG A 224 -22.89 11.56 -16.23
CA ARG A 224 -23.35 12.20 -17.47
C ARG A 224 -23.09 11.27 -18.67
N PRO A 225 -23.81 10.13 -18.76
CA PRO A 225 -23.68 9.23 -19.90
C PRO A 225 -23.96 9.94 -21.24
N ASP A 226 -24.88 10.89 -21.25
CA ASP A 226 -25.25 11.69 -22.42
C ASP A 226 -24.04 12.40 -23.06
N LEU A 227 -23.12 12.94 -22.24
CA LEU A 227 -21.93 13.64 -22.72
C LEU A 227 -20.90 12.67 -23.29
N GLU A 228 -20.81 11.46 -22.74
CA GLU A 228 -19.89 10.43 -23.20
C GLU A 228 -20.36 9.84 -24.55
N GLU A 229 -21.65 9.57 -24.70
CA GLU A 229 -22.23 9.12 -25.99
C GLU A 229 -22.10 10.20 -27.08
N GLN A 230 -22.32 11.48 -26.71
CA GLN A 230 -22.06 12.61 -27.62
C GLN A 230 -20.59 12.70 -28.00
N LYS A 231 -19.67 12.55 -27.05
CA LYS A 231 -18.23 12.52 -27.36
C LYS A 231 -17.91 11.36 -28.31
N ASP A 232 -18.43 10.17 -28.02
CA ASP A 232 -18.15 8.99 -28.81
C ASP A 232 -18.65 9.16 -30.26
N SER A 233 -19.89 9.61 -30.44
CA SER A 233 -20.44 9.88 -31.77
C SER A 233 -19.66 10.98 -32.51
N LEU A 234 -19.29 12.07 -31.82
CA LEU A 234 -18.53 13.18 -32.39
C LEU A 234 -17.15 12.72 -32.89
N VAL A 235 -16.42 11.93 -32.11
CA VAL A 235 -15.11 11.42 -32.51
C VAL A 235 -15.24 10.45 -33.69
N ILE A 236 -16.33 9.67 -33.79
CA ILE A 236 -16.57 8.81 -34.98
C ILE A 236 -16.77 9.71 -36.20
N SER A 237 -17.59 10.75 -36.07
CA SER A 237 -17.88 11.71 -37.14
C SER A 237 -16.63 12.45 -37.61
N ILE A 238 -15.76 12.90 -36.70
CA ILE A 238 -14.49 13.55 -37.03
C ILE A 238 -13.56 12.58 -37.77
N ALA A 239 -13.46 11.33 -37.30
CA ALA A 239 -12.63 10.31 -37.94
C ALA A 239 -13.14 9.93 -39.34
N SER A 240 -14.46 9.74 -39.50
CA SER A 240 -15.07 9.49 -40.80
C SER A 240 -14.92 10.69 -41.73
N GLY A 241 -15.10 11.91 -41.22
CA GLY A 241 -14.91 13.15 -42.00
C GLY A 241 -13.48 13.28 -42.54
N LYS A 242 -12.47 13.07 -41.68
CA LYS A 242 -11.05 13.06 -42.09
C LYS A 242 -10.74 11.97 -43.10
N ARG A 243 -11.34 10.78 -42.95
CA ARG A 243 -11.19 9.68 -43.91
C ARG A 243 -11.82 10.01 -45.25
N SER A 244 -13.04 10.54 -45.27
CA SER A 244 -13.73 10.96 -46.48
C SER A 244 -12.96 12.06 -47.21
N LEU A 245 -12.35 13.02 -46.50
CA LEU A 245 -11.47 14.01 -47.13
C LEU A 245 -10.26 13.36 -47.80
N GLN A 246 -9.62 12.40 -47.14
CA GLN A 246 -8.46 11.70 -47.69
C GLN A 246 -8.85 10.82 -48.90
N GLU A 247 -9.99 10.14 -48.84
CA GLU A 247 -10.53 9.35 -49.95
C GLU A 247 -10.92 10.24 -51.14
N LEU A 248 -11.50 11.42 -50.89
CA LEU A 248 -11.77 12.42 -51.93
C LEU A 248 -10.49 12.96 -52.55
N GLU A 249 -9.44 13.21 -51.75
CA GLU A 249 -8.12 13.61 -52.26
C GLU A 249 -7.48 12.51 -53.13
N ASP A 250 -7.47 11.26 -52.65
CA ASP A 250 -6.93 10.12 -53.38
C ASP A 250 -7.71 9.86 -54.67
N GLU A 251 -9.04 10.03 -54.67
CA GLU A 251 -9.88 9.88 -55.85
C GLU A 251 -9.63 11.02 -56.86
N ILE A 252 -9.47 12.26 -56.40
CA ILE A 252 -9.05 13.38 -57.25
C ILE A 252 -7.69 13.11 -57.89
N LEU A 253 -6.72 12.62 -57.10
CA LEU A 253 -5.37 12.27 -57.59
C LEU A 253 -5.41 11.13 -58.61
N ARG A 254 -6.24 10.11 -58.36
CA ARG A 254 -6.46 8.99 -59.28
C ARG A 254 -7.05 9.47 -60.61
N LEU A 255 -8.11 10.27 -60.56
CA LEU A 255 -8.76 10.84 -61.74
C LEU A 255 -7.84 11.76 -62.54
N LEU A 256 -6.99 12.55 -61.87
CA LEU A 256 -5.96 13.38 -62.50
C LEU A 256 -4.85 12.56 -63.16
N ASN A 257 -4.46 11.42 -62.58
CA ASN A 257 -3.43 10.53 -63.11
C ASN A 257 -3.94 9.66 -64.29
N GLU A 258 -5.21 9.29 -64.27
CA GLU A 258 -5.88 8.54 -65.37
C GLU A 258 -6.19 9.44 -66.58
N ALA A 259 -6.32 10.76 -66.37
CA ALA A 259 -6.57 11.73 -67.44
C ALA A 259 -5.32 11.98 -68.30
N THR A 260 -5.27 11.39 -69.50
CA THR A 260 -4.16 11.53 -70.46
C THR A 260 -4.44 12.52 -71.61
N GLY A 261 -5.53 13.28 -71.54
CA GLY A 261 -5.99 14.23 -72.58
C GLY A 261 -6.21 15.67 -72.09
N SER A 262 -6.77 16.53 -72.94
CA SER A 262 -7.14 17.92 -72.59
C SER A 262 -8.20 17.92 -71.49
N LEU A 263 -7.85 18.42 -70.30
CA LEU A 263 -8.68 18.49 -69.09
C LEU A 263 -10.04 19.19 -69.28
N LEU A 264 -10.22 19.94 -70.37
CA LEU A 264 -11.46 20.64 -70.71
C LEU A 264 -12.46 19.78 -71.50
N ASP A 265 -12.02 18.69 -72.13
CA ASP A 265 -12.88 17.84 -72.96
C ASP A 265 -13.58 16.74 -72.14
N ASP A 266 -13.13 16.49 -70.90
CA ASP A 266 -13.69 15.48 -70.01
C ASP A 266 -14.72 16.08 -69.05
N VAL A 267 -15.96 16.22 -69.55
CA VAL A 267 -17.10 16.78 -68.81
C VAL A 267 -17.43 15.97 -67.54
N GLN A 268 -17.12 14.67 -67.53
CA GLN A 268 -17.32 13.83 -66.34
C GLN A 268 -16.30 14.19 -65.26
N LEU A 269 -15.03 14.39 -65.62
CA LEU A 269 -13.98 14.83 -64.70
C LEU A 269 -14.32 16.19 -64.05
N VAL A 270 -14.77 17.18 -64.84
CA VAL A 270 -15.14 18.51 -64.34
C VAL A 270 -16.32 18.45 -63.36
N ASN A 271 -17.37 17.68 -63.68
CA ASN A 271 -18.51 17.51 -62.78
C ASN A 271 -18.13 16.75 -61.50
N THR A 272 -17.23 15.77 -61.59
CA THR A 272 -16.79 14.97 -60.43
C THR A 272 -15.88 15.79 -59.52
N LEU A 273 -15.00 16.62 -60.09
CA LEU A 273 -14.19 17.61 -59.35
C LEU A 273 -15.07 18.66 -58.66
N GLN A 274 -16.10 19.16 -59.33
CA GLN A 274 -16.98 20.17 -58.74
C GLN A 274 -17.84 19.58 -57.62
N THR A 275 -18.34 18.36 -57.79
CA THR A 275 -19.08 17.63 -56.74
C THR A 275 -18.17 17.32 -55.55
N SER A 276 -16.95 16.83 -55.81
CA SER A 276 -15.95 16.52 -54.78
C SER A 276 -15.46 17.77 -54.03
N LYS A 277 -15.38 18.92 -54.70
CA LYS A 277 -15.04 20.20 -54.07
C LYS A 277 -16.14 20.67 -53.12
N VAL A 278 -17.40 20.55 -53.51
CA VAL A 278 -18.55 20.92 -52.67
C VAL A 278 -18.63 20.01 -51.44
N THR A 279 -18.50 18.68 -51.63
CA THR A 279 -18.49 17.74 -50.50
C THR A 279 -17.28 17.96 -49.58
N ALA A 280 -16.10 18.27 -50.12
CA ALA A 280 -14.93 18.60 -49.31
C ALA A 280 -15.14 19.87 -48.46
N THR A 281 -15.76 20.92 -49.02
CA THR A 281 -16.08 22.13 -48.25
C THR A 281 -17.12 21.87 -47.16
N GLU A 282 -18.17 21.09 -47.44
CA GLU A 282 -19.19 20.72 -46.45
C GLU A 282 -18.59 19.88 -45.31
N VAL A 283 -17.76 18.88 -45.64
CA VAL A 283 -17.09 18.04 -44.63
C VAL A 283 -16.09 18.86 -43.81
N SER A 284 -15.42 19.85 -44.40
CA SER A 284 -14.51 20.75 -43.67
C SER A 284 -15.24 21.65 -42.68
N GLU A 285 -16.38 22.25 -43.06
CA GLU A 285 -17.21 23.05 -42.14
C GLU A 285 -17.83 22.18 -41.02
N GLN A 286 -18.23 20.95 -41.36
CA GLN A 286 -18.71 19.98 -40.38
C GLN A 286 -17.61 19.56 -39.40
N LEU A 287 -16.37 19.41 -39.87
CA LEU A 287 -15.20 19.12 -39.02
C LEU A 287 -14.92 20.27 -38.05
N GLU A 288 -14.91 21.52 -38.53
CA GLU A 288 -14.65 22.70 -37.68
C GLU A 288 -15.72 22.86 -36.59
N SER A 289 -16.99 22.69 -36.93
CA SER A 289 -18.09 22.72 -35.95
C SER A 289 -18.02 21.54 -34.96
N SER A 290 -17.57 20.36 -35.41
CA SER A 290 -17.35 19.20 -34.56
C SER A 290 -16.20 19.45 -33.58
N GLU A 291 -15.07 20.01 -34.03
CA GLU A 291 -13.92 20.34 -33.16
C GLU A 291 -14.28 21.40 -32.10
N GLN A 292 -15.08 22.42 -32.45
CA GLN A 292 -15.59 23.37 -31.45
C GLN A 292 -16.52 22.72 -30.43
N THR A 293 -17.29 21.71 -30.84
CA THR A 293 -18.15 20.94 -29.95
C THR A 293 -17.34 20.02 -29.05
N GLU A 294 -16.25 19.43 -29.56
CA GLU A 294 -15.29 18.62 -28.79
C GLU A 294 -14.70 19.44 -27.63
N ILE A 295 -14.24 20.66 -27.89
CA ILE A 295 -13.69 21.56 -26.86
C ILE A 295 -14.72 21.85 -25.78
N LYS A 296 -15.99 22.08 -26.15
CA LYS A 296 -17.07 22.31 -25.18
C LYS A 296 -17.34 21.08 -24.33
N ILE A 297 -17.37 19.89 -24.94
CA ILE A 297 -17.55 18.63 -24.22
C ILE A 297 -16.37 18.38 -23.27
N ASP A 298 -15.15 18.63 -23.71
CA ASP A 298 -13.97 18.46 -22.85
C ASP A 298 -13.97 19.48 -21.70
N SER A 299 -14.36 20.74 -21.92
CA SER A 299 -14.54 21.70 -20.82
C SER A 299 -15.55 21.24 -19.76
N ALA A 300 -16.60 20.53 -20.18
CA ALA A 300 -17.59 19.96 -19.26
C ALA A 300 -17.05 18.73 -18.50
N ARG A 301 -16.15 17.94 -19.12
CA ARG A 301 -15.45 16.82 -18.48
C ARG A 301 -14.45 17.33 -17.44
N GLU A 302 -13.70 18.37 -17.77
CA GLU A 302 -12.71 19.00 -16.89
C GLU A 302 -13.31 19.45 -15.55
N ALA A 303 -14.59 19.81 -15.52
CA ALA A 303 -15.27 20.18 -14.29
C ALA A 303 -15.33 19.03 -13.24
N TYR A 304 -15.21 17.76 -13.67
CA TYR A 304 -15.15 16.59 -12.79
C TYR A 304 -13.72 16.17 -12.41
N ARG A 305 -12.69 16.81 -12.98
CA ARG A 305 -11.28 16.47 -12.71
C ARG A 305 -10.91 16.45 -11.22
N PRO A 306 -11.37 17.38 -10.35
CA PRO A 306 -11.02 17.35 -8.93
C PRO A 306 -11.44 16.05 -8.22
N CYS A 307 -12.52 15.42 -8.68
CA CYS A 307 -12.97 14.11 -8.18
C CYS A 307 -12.01 12.99 -8.59
N ALA A 308 -11.59 13.00 -9.85
CA ALA A 308 -10.67 12.00 -10.40
C ALA A 308 -9.27 12.14 -9.79
N GLN A 309 -8.79 13.37 -9.60
CA GLN A 309 -7.51 13.67 -8.96
C GLN A 309 -7.50 13.15 -7.51
N ARG A 310 -8.57 13.44 -6.75
CA ARG A 310 -8.74 12.95 -5.38
C ARG A 310 -8.72 11.42 -5.30
N ALA A 311 -9.41 10.74 -6.20
CA ALA A 311 -9.44 9.28 -6.25
C ALA A 311 -8.07 8.70 -6.67
N SER A 312 -7.39 9.30 -7.66
CA SER A 312 -6.04 8.89 -8.06
C SER A 312 -5.07 8.91 -6.86
N ILE A 313 -5.01 10.03 -6.12
CA ILE A 313 -4.16 10.16 -4.92
C ILE A 313 -4.45 9.06 -3.90
N LEU A 314 -5.72 8.79 -3.62
CA LEU A 314 -6.10 7.75 -2.65
C LEU A 314 -5.61 6.37 -3.09
N PHE A 315 -5.65 6.05 -4.39
CA PHE A 315 -5.11 4.80 -4.90
C PHE A 315 -3.59 4.69 -4.74
N PHE A 316 -2.83 5.76 -5.02
CA PHE A 316 -1.38 5.73 -4.84
C PHE A 316 -0.98 5.58 -3.37
N ILE A 317 -1.72 6.20 -2.45
CA ILE A 317 -1.51 5.97 -1.01
C ILE A 317 -1.78 4.51 -0.63
N LEU A 318 -2.81 3.87 -1.22
CA LEU A 318 -3.06 2.44 -1.02
C LEU A 318 -1.94 1.56 -1.61
N ASN A 319 -1.39 1.95 -2.76
CA ASN A 319 -0.29 1.21 -3.40
C ASN A 319 1.01 1.34 -2.60
N ASP A 320 1.28 2.52 -2.03
CA ASP A 320 2.42 2.79 -1.17
C ASP A 320 2.37 1.94 0.11
N MET A 321 1.17 1.62 0.63
CA MET A 321 1.03 0.70 1.77
C MET A 321 1.60 -0.70 1.50
N GLY A 322 1.62 -1.15 0.24
CA GLY A 322 2.25 -2.42 -0.15
C GLY A 322 3.76 -2.48 0.08
N ARG A 323 4.43 -1.33 0.30
CA ARG A 323 5.86 -1.27 0.68
C ARG A 323 6.09 -1.52 2.17
N ILE A 324 5.08 -1.29 3.01
CA ILE A 324 5.18 -1.51 4.46
C ILE A 324 5.04 -2.99 4.76
N ASP A 325 3.97 -3.60 4.25
CA ASP A 325 3.68 -5.01 4.44
C ASP A 325 3.25 -5.65 3.11
N PRO A 326 3.84 -6.81 2.72
CA PRO A 326 3.47 -7.53 1.51
C PRO A 326 1.99 -7.89 1.42
N MET A 327 1.26 -7.98 2.54
CA MET A 327 -0.17 -8.27 2.59
C MET A 327 -1.04 -7.07 2.19
N TYR A 328 -0.51 -5.85 2.19
CA TYR A 328 -1.23 -4.61 1.85
C TYR A 328 -1.30 -4.33 0.35
N GLN A 329 -1.54 -5.39 -0.43
CA GLN A 329 -1.65 -5.31 -1.88
C GLN A 329 -3.11 -5.18 -2.28
N PHE A 330 -3.46 -4.14 -3.03
CA PHE A 330 -4.82 -3.90 -3.51
C PHE A 330 -4.83 -3.89 -5.04
N SER A 331 -5.82 -4.54 -5.66
CA SER A 331 -5.98 -4.45 -7.12
C SER A 331 -6.61 -3.12 -7.53
N LEU A 332 -6.18 -2.62 -8.69
CA LEU A 332 -6.83 -1.49 -9.34
C LEU A 332 -8.30 -1.78 -9.66
N ASP A 333 -8.65 -3.00 -10.06
CA ASP A 333 -10.05 -3.36 -10.34
C ASP A 333 -10.94 -3.29 -9.09
N ALA A 334 -10.47 -3.80 -7.95
CA ALA A 334 -11.22 -3.69 -6.70
C ALA A 334 -11.42 -2.23 -6.30
N TYR A 335 -10.40 -1.38 -6.52
CA TYR A 335 -10.49 0.05 -6.28
C TYR A 335 -11.49 0.74 -7.21
N ILE A 336 -11.46 0.45 -8.52
CA ILE A 336 -12.42 0.98 -9.50
C ILE A 336 -13.85 0.53 -9.15
N ASN A 337 -14.05 -0.71 -8.72
CA ASN A 337 -15.35 -1.21 -8.26
C ASN A 337 -15.84 -0.45 -7.01
N LEU A 338 -14.95 -0.19 -6.05
CA LEU A 338 -15.26 0.62 -4.88
C LEU A 338 -15.61 2.07 -5.27
N PHE A 339 -14.90 2.64 -6.25
CA PHE A 339 -15.16 3.97 -6.77
C PHE A 339 -16.54 4.04 -7.43
N ASN A 340 -16.87 3.08 -8.30
CA ASN A 340 -18.21 2.97 -8.91
C ASN A 340 -19.31 2.88 -7.85
N LEU A 341 -19.13 2.04 -6.83
CA LEU A 341 -20.07 1.91 -5.72
C LEU A 341 -20.21 3.21 -4.92
N SER A 342 -19.12 3.97 -4.78
CA SER A 342 -19.11 5.27 -4.10
C SER A 342 -19.90 6.32 -4.86
N ILE A 343 -19.80 6.33 -6.20
CA ILE A 343 -20.59 7.21 -7.07
C ILE A 343 -22.09 6.91 -6.91
N GLU A 344 -22.47 5.63 -6.89
CA GLU A 344 -23.86 5.19 -6.78
C GLU A 344 -24.49 5.47 -5.40
N LYS A 345 -23.73 5.25 -4.31
CA LYS A 345 -24.23 5.40 -2.92
C LYS A 345 -24.13 6.81 -2.36
N SER A 346 -23.37 7.71 -2.99
CA SER A 346 -23.18 9.08 -2.51
C SER A 346 -24.43 9.94 -2.68
N LYS A 347 -24.58 10.97 -1.83
CA LYS A 347 -25.73 11.89 -1.88
C LYS A 347 -25.70 12.72 -3.16
N ARG A 348 -26.77 12.65 -3.96
CA ARG A 348 -26.92 13.44 -5.19
C ARG A 348 -27.30 14.89 -4.86
N SER A 349 -26.70 15.86 -5.55
CA SER A 349 -27.06 17.29 -5.50
C SER A 349 -27.21 17.82 -6.92
N HIS A 350 -28.04 18.84 -7.10
CA HIS A 350 -28.24 19.53 -8.37
C HIS A 350 -27.10 20.51 -8.71
N LYS A 351 -26.33 20.95 -7.71
CA LYS A 351 -25.13 21.78 -7.92
C LYS A 351 -23.91 20.89 -8.06
N LEU A 352 -23.12 21.14 -9.11
CA LEU A 352 -21.93 20.36 -9.44
C LEU A 352 -20.88 20.39 -8.33
N GLU A 353 -20.58 21.56 -7.78
CA GLU A 353 -19.57 21.73 -6.72
C GLU A 353 -19.92 21.00 -5.42
N GLU A 354 -21.19 21.08 -4.99
CA GLU A 354 -21.69 20.35 -3.83
C GLU A 354 -21.70 18.82 -4.11
N ARG A 355 -22.03 18.40 -5.33
CA ARG A 355 -21.97 16.98 -5.73
C ARG A 355 -20.54 16.44 -5.66
N ILE A 356 -19.56 17.18 -6.18
CA ILE A 356 -18.14 16.81 -6.13
C ILE A 356 -17.65 16.69 -4.69
N THR A 357 -17.99 17.65 -3.84
CA THR A 357 -17.61 17.62 -2.41
C THR A 357 -18.20 16.39 -1.70
N ASN A 358 -19.50 16.13 -1.87
CA ASN A 358 -20.16 14.97 -1.29
C ASN A 358 -19.57 13.63 -1.79
N LEU A 359 -19.19 13.56 -3.06
CA LEU A 359 -18.57 12.38 -3.66
C LEU A 359 -17.17 12.16 -3.09
N ASN A 360 -16.35 13.22 -3.03
CA ASN A 360 -15.01 13.18 -2.45
C ASN A 360 -15.04 12.75 -0.97
N ASP A 361 -15.95 13.31 -0.17
CA ASP A 361 -16.08 12.97 1.24
C ASP A 361 -16.53 11.52 1.45
N TYR A 362 -17.54 11.07 0.69
CA TYR A 362 -18.03 9.70 0.77
C TYR A 362 -16.96 8.70 0.31
N HIS A 363 -16.28 8.99 -0.80
CA HIS A 363 -15.26 8.12 -1.35
C HIS A 363 -14.03 8.03 -0.45
N THR A 364 -13.55 9.16 0.09
CA THR A 364 -12.44 9.18 1.06
C THR A 364 -12.77 8.31 2.28
N TYR A 365 -13.99 8.41 2.80
CA TYR A 365 -14.42 7.59 3.93
C TYR A 365 -14.61 6.10 3.57
N ALA A 366 -15.13 5.80 2.38
CA ALA A 366 -15.30 4.43 1.91
C ALA A 366 -13.96 3.71 1.73
N VAL A 367 -12.96 4.41 1.18
CA VAL A 367 -11.58 3.93 1.09
C VAL A 367 -11.01 3.70 2.48
N TYR A 368 -11.10 4.69 3.38
CA TYR A 368 -10.65 4.54 4.76
C TYR A 368 -11.25 3.31 5.45
N ARG A 369 -12.58 3.18 5.41
CA ARG A 369 -13.28 2.07 6.07
C ARG A 369 -12.86 0.70 5.53
N ASN A 370 -12.77 0.55 4.20
CA ASN A 370 -12.44 -0.73 3.59
C ASN A 370 -10.97 -1.09 3.81
N THR A 371 -10.06 -0.11 3.78
CA THR A 371 -8.64 -0.35 4.01
C THR A 371 -8.35 -0.65 5.48
N CYS A 372 -8.97 0.07 6.42
CA CYS A 372 -8.82 -0.20 7.86
C CYS A 372 -9.32 -1.58 8.31
N GLN A 373 -10.11 -2.28 7.49
CA GLN A 373 -10.46 -3.69 7.75
C GLN A 373 -9.27 -4.62 7.50
N GLY A 374 -8.36 -4.27 6.60
CA GLY A 374 -7.19 -5.08 6.23
C GLY A 374 -5.85 -4.56 6.78
N LEU A 375 -5.84 -3.43 7.50
CA LEU A 375 -4.64 -2.85 8.11
C LEU A 375 -4.51 -3.24 9.58
N PHE A 376 -3.28 -3.50 10.02
CA PHE A 376 -2.95 -3.65 11.43
C PHE A 376 -3.16 -2.33 12.18
N GLU A 377 -3.46 -2.42 13.48
CA GLU A 377 -3.79 -1.23 14.30
C GLU A 377 -2.65 -0.20 14.30
N VAL A 378 -1.39 -0.67 14.25
CA VAL A 378 -0.18 0.16 14.18
C VAL A 378 -0.13 1.06 12.94
N HIS A 379 -0.71 0.63 11.82
CA HIS A 379 -0.63 1.35 10.54
C HIS A 379 -1.87 2.19 10.23
N LYS A 380 -2.94 2.11 11.04
CA LYS A 380 -4.19 2.88 10.81
C LYS A 380 -3.98 4.38 10.97
N LEU A 381 -3.32 4.81 12.04
CA LEU A 381 -3.01 6.23 12.26
C LEU A 381 -2.08 6.78 11.17
N LEU A 382 -1.07 5.98 10.80
CA LEU A 382 -0.15 6.27 9.69
C LEU A 382 -0.92 6.52 8.39
N PHE A 383 -1.86 5.63 8.06
CA PHE A 383 -2.69 5.76 6.86
C PHE A 383 -3.54 7.04 6.87
N SER A 384 -4.21 7.32 7.98
CA SER A 384 -5.03 8.54 8.13
C SER A 384 -4.18 9.81 8.01
N PHE A 385 -2.98 9.81 8.57
CA PHE A 385 -2.05 10.92 8.44
C PHE A 385 -1.57 11.09 7.00
N GLN A 386 -1.17 10.01 6.32
CA GLN A 386 -0.71 10.05 4.93
C GLN A 386 -1.79 10.54 3.98
N MET A 387 -3.03 10.07 4.14
CA MET A 387 -4.19 10.61 3.42
C MET A 387 -4.34 12.10 3.65
N CYS A 388 -4.35 12.54 4.91
CA CYS A 388 -4.51 13.96 5.25
C CYS A 388 -3.40 14.82 4.65
N ALA A 389 -2.14 14.39 4.76
CA ALA A 389 -0.98 15.11 4.26
C ALA A 389 -1.03 15.28 2.73
N LYS A 390 -1.25 14.20 1.98
CA LYS A 390 -1.33 14.22 0.51
C LYS A 390 -2.52 15.04 -0.01
N ILE A 391 -3.64 15.01 0.70
CA ILE A 391 -4.80 15.84 0.40
C ILE A 391 -4.47 17.34 0.55
N LEU A 392 -3.75 17.70 1.60
CA LEU A 392 -3.38 19.09 1.87
C LEU A 392 -2.26 19.59 0.95
N GLU A 393 -1.34 18.71 0.56
CA GLU A 393 -0.31 18.95 -0.44
C GLU A 393 -0.94 19.41 -1.77
N VAL A 394 -1.91 18.66 -2.29
CA VAL A 394 -2.61 19.02 -3.54
C VAL A 394 -3.48 20.26 -3.40
N ALA A 395 -4.02 20.51 -2.21
CA ALA A 395 -4.72 21.76 -1.93
C ALA A 395 -3.77 22.98 -1.79
N GLY A 396 -2.45 22.78 -1.85
CA GLY A 396 -1.44 23.83 -1.68
C GLY A 396 -1.39 24.42 -0.27
N LYS A 397 -1.94 23.72 0.72
CA LYS A 397 -2.04 24.19 2.12
C LYS A 397 -0.87 23.74 3.00
N LEU A 398 -0.01 22.87 2.47
CA LEU A 398 1.09 22.26 3.21
C LEU A 398 2.40 22.57 2.49
N ASN A 399 3.34 23.18 3.21
CA ASN A 399 4.65 23.46 2.67
C ASN A 399 5.51 22.19 2.69
N MET A 400 6.08 21.83 1.54
CA MET A 400 6.90 20.63 1.36
C MET A 400 8.21 20.69 2.15
N ASP A 401 8.77 21.88 2.35
CA ASP A 401 9.99 22.06 3.15
C ASP A 401 9.72 21.74 4.62
N GLU A 402 8.61 22.26 5.15
CA GLU A 402 8.14 21.98 6.52
C GLU A 402 7.80 20.50 6.72
N TYR A 403 7.21 19.86 5.71
CA TYR A 403 6.91 18.43 5.74
C TYR A 403 8.17 17.57 5.69
N SER A 404 9.16 17.95 4.88
CA SER A 404 10.45 17.27 4.83
C SER A 404 11.19 17.36 6.16
N PHE A 405 11.13 18.52 6.82
CA PHE A 405 11.67 18.75 8.15
C PHE A 405 10.94 17.90 9.21
N PHE A 406 9.61 17.85 9.17
CA PHE A 406 8.81 17.02 10.09
C PHE A 406 9.23 15.54 10.05
N LEU A 407 9.55 15.04 8.85
CA LEU A 407 9.88 13.64 8.61
C LEU A 407 11.32 13.27 8.91
N ARG A 408 12.30 14.00 8.35
CA ARG A 408 13.71 13.64 8.50
C ARG A 408 14.25 14.07 9.86
N GLY A 409 13.93 15.29 10.29
CA GLY A 409 14.74 15.99 11.29
C GLY A 409 16.20 16.11 10.83
N GLY A 410 16.85 17.20 11.16
CA GLY A 410 18.24 17.42 10.80
C GLY A 410 19.19 17.34 11.97
N LEU A 411 20.46 17.44 11.59
CA LEU A 411 21.62 17.45 12.47
C LEU A 411 22.33 18.78 12.22
N ALA A 412 22.07 19.77 13.08
CA ALA A 412 22.75 21.06 13.03
C ALA A 412 23.49 21.28 14.35
N GLN A 413 24.82 21.39 14.31
CA GLN A 413 25.63 21.64 15.50
C GLN A 413 25.76 23.15 15.76
N ILE A 414 24.93 23.67 16.67
CA ILE A 414 25.12 25.00 17.26
C ILE A 414 25.11 24.88 18.79
N TYR A 415 25.87 25.77 19.44
CA TYR A 415 25.95 25.89 20.90
C TYR A 415 24.57 26.16 21.52
N ASN A 416 24.21 25.36 22.53
CA ASN A 416 22.93 25.42 23.23
C ASN A 416 22.92 26.57 24.27
N PRO A 417 22.04 27.58 24.15
CA PRO A 417 21.89 28.66 25.13
C PRO A 417 21.09 28.25 26.38
N CYS A 418 20.41 27.10 26.38
CA CYS A 418 19.46 26.66 27.43
C CYS A 418 19.85 25.30 28.07
N ILE A 419 21.11 25.15 28.49
CA ILE A 419 21.69 23.91 29.05
C ILE A 419 20.97 23.43 30.34
N SER A 420 20.29 24.32 31.08
CA SER A 420 19.69 23.99 32.38
C SER A 420 18.51 23.02 32.34
N TRP A 421 17.77 22.93 31.22
CA TRP A 421 16.58 22.08 31.12
C TRP A 421 16.39 21.40 29.75
N MET A 422 17.10 21.83 28.71
CA MET A 422 16.98 21.27 27.36
C MET A 422 18.22 20.45 26.99
N ALA A 423 18.01 19.24 26.48
CA ALA A 423 19.08 18.42 25.92
C ALA A 423 19.59 18.99 24.59
N ASP A 424 20.89 18.86 24.32
CA ASP A 424 21.51 19.38 23.09
C ASP A 424 20.81 18.85 21.83
N SER A 425 20.45 17.55 21.81
CA SER A 425 19.70 16.94 20.69
C SER A 425 18.31 17.54 20.42
N SER A 426 17.69 18.23 21.37
CA SER A 426 16.42 18.96 21.16
C SER A 426 16.70 20.37 20.64
N TRP A 427 17.81 20.98 21.06
CA TRP A 427 18.24 22.29 20.59
C TRP A 427 18.70 22.27 19.12
N GLU A 428 19.39 21.20 18.70
CA GLU A 428 19.76 20.98 17.29
C GLU A 428 18.53 21.05 16.38
N LYS A 429 17.42 20.42 16.80
CA LYS A 429 16.15 20.42 16.06
C LYS A 429 15.47 21.78 16.01
N ILE A 430 15.55 22.56 17.09
CA ILE A 430 14.97 23.92 17.15
C ILE A 430 15.77 24.87 16.27
N THR A 431 17.09 24.70 16.24
CA THR A 431 17.98 25.54 15.43
C THR A 431 17.68 25.39 13.95
N GLU A 432 17.50 24.16 13.47
CA GLU A 432 17.10 23.94 12.08
C GLU A 432 15.65 24.39 11.82
N LEU A 433 14.75 24.20 12.78
CA LEU A 433 13.39 24.75 12.69
C LEU A 433 13.44 26.26 12.49
N SER A 434 14.44 26.96 13.04
CA SER A 434 14.63 28.41 12.84
C SER A 434 15.08 28.82 11.44
N GLU A 435 15.58 27.89 10.62
CA GLU A 435 15.96 28.15 9.21
C GLU A 435 14.73 28.18 8.28
N LEU A 436 13.58 27.68 8.74
CA LEU A 436 12.34 27.71 7.99
C LEU A 436 11.73 29.12 7.96
N HIS A 437 11.24 29.53 6.79
CA HIS A 437 10.67 30.87 6.55
C HIS A 437 9.63 31.34 7.60
N ASN A 438 8.74 30.45 8.05
CA ASN A 438 7.69 30.75 9.03
C ASN A 438 8.16 30.77 10.50
N PHE A 439 9.39 30.31 10.77
CA PHE A 439 9.94 30.15 12.12
C PHE A 439 11.20 30.99 12.39
N ASN A 440 11.54 31.89 11.46
CA ASN A 440 12.59 32.87 11.65
C ASN A 440 12.38 33.65 12.96
N GLY A 441 13.28 33.48 13.93
CA GLY A 441 13.22 34.13 15.23
C GLY A 441 12.74 33.25 16.39
N ILE A 442 12.45 31.95 16.17
CA ILE A 442 12.09 31.05 17.28
C ILE A 442 13.23 30.90 18.30
N SER A 443 14.49 30.82 17.84
CA SER A 443 15.68 30.77 18.71
C SER A 443 15.77 32.00 19.62
N SER A 444 15.48 33.20 19.09
CA SER A 444 15.41 34.43 19.89
C SER A 444 14.24 34.46 20.87
N SER A 445 13.11 33.80 20.54
CA SER A 445 11.98 33.62 21.47
C SER A 445 12.34 32.70 22.65
N PHE A 446 13.11 31.64 22.40
CA PHE A 446 13.63 30.77 23.48
C PHE A 446 14.59 31.51 24.42
N GLU A 447 15.41 32.42 23.88
CA GLU A 447 16.29 33.28 24.68
C GLU A 447 15.51 34.31 25.51
N GLN A 448 14.46 34.92 24.95
CA GLN A 448 13.67 35.95 25.62
C GLN A 448 12.63 35.40 26.62
N TYR A 449 11.99 34.28 26.33
CA TYR A 449 10.86 33.71 27.10
C TYR A 449 11.17 32.31 27.66
N SER A 450 12.40 32.08 28.13
CA SER A 450 12.86 30.76 28.61
C SER A 450 11.99 30.14 29.72
N GLN A 451 11.37 30.96 30.58
CA GLN A 451 10.51 30.49 31.67
C GLN A 451 9.17 29.96 31.18
N ASP A 452 8.53 30.65 30.21
CA ASP A 452 7.25 30.23 29.64
C ASP A 452 7.41 28.94 28.81
N TRP A 453 8.51 28.84 28.07
CA TRP A 453 8.87 27.62 27.35
C TRP A 453 9.15 26.44 28.28
N ASN A 454 9.78 26.68 29.44
CA ASN A 454 10.00 25.64 30.45
C ASN A 454 8.67 25.19 31.12
N LEU A 455 7.77 26.12 31.40
CA LEU A 455 6.43 25.79 31.90
C LEU A 455 5.63 24.96 30.88
N TRP A 456 5.71 25.33 29.61
CA TRP A 456 5.09 24.56 28.52
C TRP A 456 5.72 23.16 28.38
N PHE A 457 7.05 23.07 28.42
CA PHE A 457 7.79 21.81 28.34
C PHE A 457 7.44 20.86 29.52
N THR A 458 7.32 21.40 30.73
CA THR A 458 7.01 20.63 31.96
C THR A 458 5.53 20.25 32.09
N SER A 459 4.64 20.87 31.31
CA SER A 459 3.20 20.57 31.37
C SER A 459 2.89 19.09 31.09
N ALA A 460 1.79 18.53 31.60
CA ALA A 460 1.44 17.15 31.27
C ALA A 460 0.85 17.01 29.85
N GLU A 461 0.19 18.06 29.35
CA GLU A 461 -0.57 18.09 28.09
C GLU A 461 -0.22 19.36 27.26
N PRO A 462 0.96 19.37 26.60
CA PRO A 462 1.42 20.51 25.80
C PRO A 462 0.55 20.74 24.55
N GLU A 463 -0.17 19.71 24.08
CA GLU A 463 -1.08 19.77 22.94
C GLU A 463 -2.26 20.73 23.18
N ASN A 464 -2.69 20.89 24.43
CA ASN A 464 -3.81 21.75 24.81
C ASN A 464 -3.34 23.14 25.26
N ALA A 465 -2.10 23.25 25.73
CA ALA A 465 -1.51 24.52 26.15
C ALA A 465 -1.22 25.44 24.96
N ALA A 466 -1.48 26.74 25.12
CA ALA A 466 -1.09 27.75 24.14
C ALA A 466 0.43 27.92 24.13
N LEU A 467 1.02 27.99 22.94
CA LEU A 467 2.44 28.29 22.77
C LEU A 467 2.67 29.81 22.99
N PRO A 468 3.88 30.23 23.42
CA PRO A 468 4.28 31.63 23.39
C PRO A 468 4.42 32.13 21.93
N GLY A 469 3.30 32.39 21.25
CA GLY A 469 3.22 32.86 19.85
C GLY A 469 1.93 32.46 19.13
N LEU A 470 1.64 33.09 17.99
CA LEU A 470 0.50 32.77 17.11
C LEU A 470 0.91 31.69 16.10
N TYR A 471 1.00 30.45 16.54
CA TYR A 471 1.33 29.32 15.66
C TYR A 471 0.06 28.58 15.21
N MET A 472 -0.05 28.27 13.93
CA MET A 472 -1.08 27.38 13.38
C MET A 472 -0.90 25.93 13.87
N LEU A 473 -1.93 25.10 13.71
CA LEU A 473 -1.90 23.69 14.14
C LEU A 473 -0.75 22.87 13.56
N TRP A 474 -0.39 23.13 12.29
CA TRP A 474 0.74 22.47 11.63
C TRP A 474 2.07 22.87 12.24
N GLU A 475 2.25 24.17 12.46
CA GLU A 475 3.46 24.75 13.05
C GLU A 475 3.65 24.29 14.51
N LYS A 476 2.55 24.20 15.27
CA LYS A 476 2.54 23.62 16.62
C LYS A 476 3.04 22.17 16.63
N MET A 477 2.70 21.39 15.61
CA MET A 477 3.13 20.00 15.51
C MET A 477 4.64 19.87 15.27
N LEU A 478 5.25 20.79 14.50
CA LEU A 478 6.70 20.85 14.28
C LEU A 478 7.47 21.18 15.58
N VAL A 479 6.93 22.10 16.37
CA VAL A 479 7.50 22.45 17.69
C VAL A 479 7.39 21.28 18.66
N VAL A 480 6.24 20.61 18.72
CA VAL A 480 6.05 19.41 19.55
C VAL A 480 6.98 18.28 19.10
N ARG A 481 7.17 18.07 17.79
CA ARG A 481 8.13 17.09 17.26
C ARG A 481 9.56 17.35 17.72
N SER A 482 9.96 18.61 17.82
CA SER A 482 11.33 19.01 18.20
C SER A 482 11.58 18.86 19.71
N LEU A 483 10.59 19.21 20.54
CA LEU A 483 10.72 19.25 22.00
C LEU A 483 10.19 18.01 22.72
N ARG A 484 9.01 17.52 22.33
CA ARG A 484 8.28 16.43 22.98
C ARG A 484 7.70 15.43 21.99
N GLN A 485 8.57 14.52 21.57
CA GLN A 485 8.27 13.44 20.64
C GLN A 485 7.16 12.50 21.16
N ASP A 486 6.96 12.40 22.47
CA ASP A 486 5.93 11.60 23.13
C ASP A 486 4.50 12.06 22.81
N ARG A 487 4.28 13.34 22.48
CA ARG A 487 2.94 13.89 22.22
C ARG A 487 2.59 14.04 20.75
N VAL A 488 3.51 13.67 19.85
CA VAL A 488 3.31 13.81 18.40
C VAL A 488 2.11 13.00 17.91
N SER A 489 1.92 11.76 18.38
CA SER A 489 0.77 10.92 18.00
C SER A 489 -0.59 11.58 18.32
N PHE A 490 -0.67 12.31 19.44
CA PHE A 490 -1.88 13.05 19.82
C PHE A 490 -2.07 14.29 18.95
N CYS A 491 -1.00 15.04 18.66
CA CYS A 491 -1.07 16.19 17.75
C CYS A 491 -1.48 15.77 16.34
N VAL A 492 -0.93 14.66 15.82
CA VAL A 492 -1.31 14.06 14.54
C VAL A 492 -2.79 13.69 14.54
N THR A 493 -3.28 13.09 15.63
CA THR A 493 -4.70 12.77 15.80
C THR A 493 -5.57 14.03 15.74
N SER A 494 -5.25 15.07 16.51
CA SER A 494 -5.98 16.35 16.48
C SER A 494 -5.92 17.03 15.10
N PHE A 495 -4.78 16.93 14.42
CA PHE A 495 -4.61 17.45 13.06
C PHE A 495 -5.53 16.75 12.05
N ILE A 496 -5.66 15.43 12.13
CA ILE A 496 -6.59 14.64 11.30
C ILE A 496 -8.03 15.01 11.62
N VAL A 497 -8.39 15.12 12.90
CA VAL A 497 -9.76 15.46 13.34
C VAL A 497 -10.19 16.83 12.82
N ASN A 498 -9.29 17.81 12.80
CA ASN A 498 -9.61 19.16 12.33
C ASN A 498 -9.77 19.25 10.80
N ASN A 499 -9.01 18.45 10.04
CA ASN A 499 -9.02 18.51 8.57
C ASN A 499 -9.99 17.52 7.90
N LEU A 500 -10.10 16.29 8.40
CA LEU A 500 -10.92 15.20 7.83
C LEU A 500 -12.11 14.83 8.72
N GLY A 501 -12.04 15.10 10.02
CA GLY A 501 -13.08 14.77 11.01
C GLY A 501 -12.75 13.57 11.90
N SER A 502 -13.47 13.42 13.01
CA SER A 502 -13.25 12.36 14.02
C SER A 502 -13.43 10.93 13.52
N ARG A 503 -14.18 10.75 12.42
CA ARG A 503 -14.47 9.44 11.81
C ARG A 503 -13.24 8.73 11.22
N PHE A 504 -12.13 9.45 11.02
CA PHE A 504 -10.88 8.92 10.46
C PHE A 504 -9.86 8.48 11.51
N VAL A 505 -10.21 8.60 12.80
CA VAL A 505 -9.37 8.20 13.93
C VAL A 505 -9.99 7.04 14.70
N GLU A 506 -11.33 7.00 14.78
CA GLU A 506 -12.02 5.87 15.41
C GLU A 506 -12.04 4.66 14.46
N PRO A 507 -11.41 3.53 14.82
CA PRO A 507 -11.44 2.35 13.97
C PRO A 507 -12.87 1.78 13.94
N PRO A 508 -13.42 1.48 12.75
CA PRO A 508 -14.73 0.84 12.66
C PRO A 508 -14.68 -0.53 13.34
N VAL A 509 -15.68 -0.84 14.16
CA VAL A 509 -15.79 -2.16 14.80
C VAL A 509 -15.87 -3.24 13.72
N LEU A 510 -14.98 -4.22 13.81
CA LEU A 510 -14.93 -5.37 12.92
C LEU A 510 -16.25 -6.14 13.03
N ASN A 511 -17.10 -6.03 12.00
CA ASN A 511 -18.39 -6.72 11.99
C ASN A 511 -18.33 -7.92 11.07
N MET A 512 -18.35 -9.12 11.64
CA MET A 512 -18.35 -10.39 10.89
C MET A 512 -19.56 -10.53 9.96
N LYS A 513 -20.65 -9.75 10.16
CA LYS A 513 -21.77 -9.69 9.20
C LYS A 513 -21.38 -9.07 7.85
N ALA A 514 -20.32 -8.27 7.76
CA ALA A 514 -19.80 -7.80 6.47
C ALA A 514 -19.18 -8.95 5.65
N VAL A 515 -18.77 -10.05 6.29
CA VAL A 515 -18.20 -11.24 5.63
C VAL A 515 -19.26 -11.99 4.82
N SER A 516 -20.54 -11.91 5.19
CA SER A 516 -21.63 -12.53 4.42
C SER A 516 -21.98 -11.78 3.13
N GLU A 517 -21.51 -10.53 2.97
CA GLU A 517 -21.61 -9.76 1.72
C GLU A 517 -20.55 -10.19 0.68
N SER A 518 -19.64 -11.12 1.02
CA SER A 518 -18.62 -11.58 0.07
C SER A 518 -19.24 -12.27 -1.16
N THR A 519 -18.66 -12.02 -2.34
CA THR A 519 -19.12 -12.59 -3.62
C THR A 519 -18.38 -13.91 -3.88
N CYS A 520 -19.01 -14.86 -4.59
CA CYS A 520 -18.42 -16.16 -4.95
C CYS A 520 -17.12 -16.07 -5.79
N ARG A 521 -16.76 -14.88 -6.27
CA ARG A 521 -15.57 -14.62 -7.11
C ARG A 521 -14.37 -14.06 -6.33
N THR A 522 -14.61 -13.52 -5.13
CA THR A 522 -13.59 -12.81 -4.36
C THR A 522 -13.27 -13.61 -3.10
N PRO A 523 -12.07 -14.20 -2.98
CA PRO A 523 -11.68 -14.89 -1.75
C PRO A 523 -11.56 -13.88 -0.60
N LEU A 524 -11.82 -14.34 0.63
CA LEU A 524 -11.55 -13.55 1.83
C LEU A 524 -10.26 -14.05 2.49
N ILE A 525 -9.40 -13.15 2.91
CA ILE A 525 -8.10 -13.47 3.50
C ILE A 525 -8.05 -12.88 4.90
N PHE A 526 -8.00 -13.74 5.91
CA PHE A 526 -7.75 -13.36 7.28
C PHE A 526 -6.25 -13.22 7.51
N VAL A 527 -5.81 -11.99 7.77
CA VAL A 527 -4.44 -11.71 8.17
C VAL A 527 -4.38 -11.84 9.69
N LEU A 528 -3.69 -12.89 10.14
CA LEU A 528 -3.66 -13.26 11.55
C LEU A 528 -2.51 -12.56 12.28
N SER A 529 -2.81 -11.99 13.44
CA SER A 529 -1.78 -11.76 14.46
C SER A 529 -1.50 -13.06 15.22
N PRO A 530 -0.27 -13.26 15.74
CA PRO A 530 0.05 -14.44 16.53
C PRO A 530 -0.93 -14.58 17.71
N GLY A 531 -1.62 -15.73 17.80
CA GLY A 531 -2.49 -16.06 18.93
C GLY A 531 -4.00 -15.87 18.72
N VAL A 532 -4.44 -15.40 17.54
CA VAL A 532 -5.86 -15.22 17.22
C VAL A 532 -6.30 -16.20 16.12
N ASP A 533 -7.35 -16.97 16.39
CA ASP A 533 -7.96 -17.91 15.43
C ASP A 533 -9.41 -17.49 15.08
N PRO A 534 -9.72 -17.19 13.80
CA PRO A 534 -11.07 -16.80 13.37
C PRO A 534 -12.04 -17.98 13.23
N THR A 535 -11.57 -19.24 13.33
CA THR A 535 -12.37 -20.43 13.05
C THR A 535 -13.66 -20.48 13.86
N GLY A 536 -13.61 -20.14 15.16
CA GLY A 536 -14.78 -20.14 16.03
C GLY A 536 -15.86 -19.14 15.60
N ALA A 537 -15.45 -17.94 15.18
CA ALA A 537 -16.38 -16.91 14.70
C ALA A 537 -16.99 -17.27 13.33
N LEU A 538 -16.23 -17.96 12.47
CA LEU A 538 -16.73 -18.46 11.19
C LEU A 538 -17.75 -19.60 11.35
N LEU A 539 -17.53 -20.49 12.32
CA LEU A 539 -18.49 -21.55 12.66
C LEU A 539 -19.83 -20.97 13.13
N GLN A 540 -19.80 -19.97 14.02
CA GLN A 540 -21.02 -19.27 14.46
C GLN A 540 -21.74 -18.57 13.28
N LEU A 541 -20.98 -18.01 12.33
CA LEU A 541 -21.55 -17.40 11.13
C LEU A 541 -22.20 -18.46 10.21
N ALA A 542 -21.58 -19.62 10.07
CA ALA A 542 -22.12 -20.74 9.30
C ALA A 542 -23.40 -21.30 9.94
N GLU A 543 -23.46 -21.39 11.27
CA GLU A 543 -24.66 -21.75 12.01
C GLU A 543 -25.77 -20.71 11.83
N ALA A 544 -25.46 -19.42 11.99
CA ALA A 544 -26.42 -18.34 11.81
C ALA A 544 -26.99 -18.26 10.38
N SER A 545 -26.20 -18.68 9.39
CA SER A 545 -26.59 -18.73 7.98
C SER A 545 -27.25 -20.05 7.56
N GLY A 546 -27.39 -21.02 8.47
CA GLY A 546 -27.98 -22.34 8.20
C GLY A 546 -27.15 -23.25 7.29
N MET A 547 -25.87 -22.95 7.08
CA MET A 547 -24.96 -23.62 6.14
C MET A 547 -23.88 -24.48 6.83
N SER A 548 -24.09 -24.85 8.10
CA SER A 548 -23.11 -25.60 8.89
C SER A 548 -22.66 -26.93 8.27
N LYS A 549 -23.53 -27.62 7.52
CA LYS A 549 -23.20 -28.89 6.83
C LYS A 549 -22.33 -28.73 5.60
N HIS A 550 -22.21 -27.52 5.07
CA HIS A 550 -21.44 -27.19 3.87
C HIS A 550 -20.18 -26.39 4.18
N PHE A 551 -19.87 -26.20 5.47
CA PHE A 551 -18.68 -25.52 5.94
C PHE A 551 -17.57 -26.54 6.26
N HIS A 552 -16.46 -26.42 5.55
CA HIS A 552 -15.27 -27.24 5.74
C HIS A 552 -14.09 -26.35 6.13
N ALA A 553 -13.61 -26.53 7.37
CA ALA A 553 -12.37 -25.92 7.84
C ALA A 553 -11.23 -26.94 7.72
N LEU A 554 -10.18 -26.57 6.97
CA LEU A 554 -9.00 -27.40 6.75
C LEU A 554 -7.75 -26.61 7.09
N SER A 555 -6.90 -27.13 7.97
CA SER A 555 -5.59 -26.55 8.21
C SER A 555 -4.58 -27.07 7.18
N LEU A 556 -3.94 -26.15 6.44
CA LEU A 556 -2.93 -26.48 5.46
C LEU A 556 -1.62 -26.84 6.17
N GLY A 557 -1.29 -28.13 6.14
CA GLY A 557 0.00 -28.68 6.54
C GLY A 557 0.49 -29.69 5.49
N GLN A 558 1.54 -30.46 5.81
CA GLN A 558 2.07 -31.46 4.89
C GLN A 558 0.98 -32.45 4.44
N GLY A 559 0.77 -32.55 3.12
CA GLY A 559 -0.12 -33.53 2.49
C GLY A 559 -1.60 -33.17 2.37
N GLN A 560 -2.05 -31.99 2.84
CA GLN A 560 -3.48 -31.60 2.82
C GLN A 560 -3.92 -30.85 1.54
N ALA A 561 -2.97 -30.42 0.71
CA ALA A 561 -3.23 -29.68 -0.53
C ALA A 561 -4.17 -30.38 -1.54
N PRO A 562 -4.06 -31.71 -1.79
CA PRO A 562 -4.97 -32.40 -2.71
C PRO A 562 -6.42 -32.45 -2.23
N ILE A 563 -6.65 -32.48 -0.92
CA ILE A 563 -7.98 -32.48 -0.31
C ILE A 563 -8.61 -31.10 -0.47
N ALA A 564 -7.84 -30.03 -0.21
CA ALA A 564 -8.28 -28.67 -0.46
C ALA A 564 -8.72 -28.46 -1.90
N LYS A 565 -7.95 -28.95 -2.88
CA LYS A 565 -8.28 -28.85 -4.30
C LYS A 565 -9.64 -29.49 -4.64
N ARG A 566 -9.91 -30.70 -4.14
CA ARG A 566 -11.21 -31.38 -4.37
C ARG A 566 -12.37 -30.60 -3.76
N MET A 567 -12.23 -30.11 -2.53
CA MET A 567 -13.27 -29.33 -1.85
C MET A 567 -13.60 -28.02 -2.57
N ILE A 568 -12.59 -27.39 -3.16
CA ILE A 568 -12.76 -26.17 -3.95
C ILE A 568 -13.52 -26.47 -5.25
N GLU A 569 -13.19 -27.57 -5.94
CA GLU A 569 -13.89 -28.03 -7.15
C GLU A 569 -15.36 -28.42 -6.87
N GLU A 570 -15.67 -28.93 -5.68
CA GLU A 570 -17.03 -29.30 -5.25
C GLU A 570 -17.93 -28.10 -4.92
N GLY A 571 -17.39 -26.87 -4.81
CA GLY A 571 -18.19 -25.65 -4.73
C GLY A 571 -18.85 -25.37 -3.37
N GLN A 572 -18.23 -25.80 -2.25
CA GLN A 572 -18.73 -25.60 -0.87
C GLN A 572 -18.08 -24.41 -0.14
N TRP A 573 -18.43 -24.15 1.13
CA TRP A 573 -17.71 -23.14 1.94
C TRP A 573 -16.42 -23.74 2.47
N VAL A 574 -15.29 -23.23 1.99
CA VAL A 574 -13.97 -23.77 2.34
C VAL A 574 -13.19 -22.70 3.10
N PHE A 575 -12.76 -23.04 4.32
CA PHE A 575 -11.81 -22.26 5.11
C PHE A 575 -10.47 -22.98 5.14
N LEU A 576 -9.43 -22.35 4.60
CA LEU A 576 -8.06 -22.85 4.63
C LEU A 576 -7.28 -22.11 5.72
N ALA A 577 -6.91 -22.84 6.77
CA ALA A 577 -6.14 -22.33 7.89
C ALA A 577 -4.64 -22.40 7.61
N ASN A 578 -3.88 -21.40 8.09
CA ASN A 578 -2.41 -21.40 8.11
C ASN A 578 -1.74 -21.56 6.72
N CYS A 579 -2.18 -20.78 5.73
CA CYS A 579 -1.61 -20.81 4.37
C CYS A 579 -0.09 -20.55 4.34
N HIS A 580 0.43 -19.70 5.23
CA HIS A 580 1.87 -19.42 5.37
C HIS A 580 2.74 -20.67 5.63
N LEU A 581 2.18 -21.78 6.15
CA LEU A 581 2.93 -23.01 6.39
C LEU A 581 3.13 -23.85 5.12
N SER A 582 2.39 -23.57 4.04
CA SER A 582 2.39 -24.37 2.80
C SER A 582 2.57 -23.48 1.55
N LEU A 583 3.63 -22.67 1.55
CA LEU A 583 3.96 -21.74 0.46
C LEU A 583 4.16 -22.43 -0.90
N SER A 584 4.67 -23.67 -0.92
CA SER A 584 4.93 -24.42 -2.16
C SER A 584 3.68 -24.70 -3.00
N TRP A 585 2.49 -24.75 -2.38
CA TRP A 585 1.22 -25.02 -3.07
C TRP A 585 0.45 -23.74 -3.45
N MET A 586 0.90 -22.58 -2.96
CA MET A 586 0.19 -21.31 -3.22
C MET A 586 0.12 -20.93 -4.71
N PRO A 587 1.13 -21.20 -5.57
CA PRO A 587 1.00 -20.97 -7.02
C PRO A 587 -0.08 -21.83 -7.68
N ASP A 588 -0.27 -23.07 -7.22
CA ASP A 588 -1.35 -23.94 -7.73
C ASP A 588 -2.73 -23.45 -7.27
N LEU A 589 -2.82 -22.93 -6.04
CA LEU A 589 -4.03 -22.29 -5.54
C LEU A 589 -4.35 -21.03 -6.35
N ASP A 590 -3.35 -20.23 -6.73
CA ASP A 590 -3.53 -19.03 -7.55
C ASP A 590 -4.19 -19.39 -8.89
N LYS A 591 -3.67 -20.42 -9.58
CA LYS A 591 -4.27 -20.94 -10.82
C LYS A 591 -5.71 -21.41 -10.64
N LEU A 592 -6.01 -22.07 -9.52
CA LEU A 592 -7.38 -22.51 -9.21
C LEU A 592 -8.32 -21.30 -9.00
N VAL A 593 -7.87 -20.28 -8.28
CA VAL A 593 -8.65 -19.06 -8.06
C VAL A 593 -8.89 -18.32 -9.39
N GLU A 594 -7.89 -18.23 -10.27
CA GLU A 594 -8.06 -17.66 -11.61
C GLU A 594 -9.07 -18.47 -12.46
N GLN A 595 -9.00 -19.81 -12.43
CA GLN A 595 -9.94 -20.68 -13.15
C GLN A 595 -11.37 -20.54 -12.62
N LEU A 596 -11.55 -20.39 -11.31
CA LEU A 596 -12.86 -20.18 -10.68
C LEU A 596 -13.48 -18.82 -11.04
N GLN A 597 -12.68 -17.80 -11.33
CA GLN A 597 -13.22 -16.53 -11.82
C GLN A 597 -13.85 -16.68 -13.21
N VAL A 598 -13.28 -17.56 -14.05
CA VAL A 598 -13.74 -17.83 -15.42
C VAL A 598 -14.92 -18.82 -15.42
N GLN A 599 -14.81 -19.92 -14.67
CA GLN A 599 -15.86 -20.92 -14.54
C GLN A 599 -16.84 -20.48 -13.45
N LYS A 600 -17.92 -19.76 -13.82
CA LYS A 600 -18.99 -19.30 -12.92
C LYS A 600 -19.32 -20.34 -11.82
N PRO A 601 -18.78 -20.22 -10.59
CA PRO A 601 -18.96 -21.23 -9.57
C PRO A 601 -20.38 -21.09 -8.98
N HIS A 602 -20.80 -22.09 -8.21
CA HIS A 602 -22.11 -22.08 -7.55
C HIS A 602 -22.29 -20.78 -6.75
N SER A 603 -23.49 -20.19 -6.77
CA SER A 603 -23.78 -18.88 -6.14
C SER A 603 -23.45 -18.83 -4.64
N ASN A 604 -23.41 -20.00 -4.01
CA ASN A 604 -23.15 -20.17 -2.59
C ASN A 604 -21.69 -20.53 -2.29
N PHE A 605 -20.80 -20.67 -3.28
CA PHE A 605 -19.39 -20.95 -3.02
C PHE A 605 -18.72 -19.76 -2.30
N ARG A 606 -17.93 -20.05 -1.27
CA ARG A 606 -17.12 -19.05 -0.55
C ARG A 606 -15.77 -19.67 -0.19
N LEU A 607 -14.69 -18.97 -0.54
CA LEU A 607 -13.32 -19.34 -0.20
C LEU A 607 -12.77 -18.35 0.83
N TRP A 608 -12.37 -18.88 1.98
CA TRP A 608 -11.75 -18.12 3.06
C TRP A 608 -10.36 -18.69 3.33
N LEU A 609 -9.37 -17.82 3.41
CA LEU A 609 -7.97 -18.15 3.66
C LEU A 609 -7.55 -17.49 4.97
N SER A 610 -6.61 -18.08 5.70
CA SER A 610 -5.94 -17.38 6.79
C SER A 610 -4.43 -17.56 6.72
N SER A 611 -3.70 -16.48 6.97
CA SER A 611 -2.24 -16.46 6.87
C SER A 611 -1.65 -15.43 7.82
N SER A 612 -0.46 -15.70 8.34
CA SER A 612 0.41 -14.64 8.83
C SER A 612 1.05 -13.91 7.63
N PRO A 613 1.49 -12.64 7.82
CA PRO A 613 2.23 -11.91 6.80
C PRO A 613 3.50 -12.67 6.38
N HIS A 614 3.67 -12.88 5.07
CA HIS A 614 4.85 -13.51 4.49
C HIS A 614 5.12 -12.91 3.10
N PRO A 615 6.38 -12.57 2.75
CA PRO A 615 6.71 -11.94 1.47
C PRO A 615 6.43 -12.83 0.25
N ASP A 616 6.66 -14.14 0.38
CA ASP A 616 6.45 -15.10 -0.73
C ASP A 616 4.97 -15.46 -0.99
N PHE A 617 4.03 -14.80 -0.31
CA PHE A 617 2.62 -15.05 -0.55
C PHE A 617 2.20 -14.48 -1.92
N PRO A 618 1.47 -15.23 -2.77
CA PRO A 618 1.12 -14.75 -4.10
C PRO A 618 0.34 -13.44 -4.10
N ILE A 619 0.93 -12.44 -4.76
CA ILE A 619 0.36 -11.09 -4.89
C ILE A 619 -1.00 -11.14 -5.61
N THR A 620 -1.19 -12.05 -6.56
CA THR A 620 -2.47 -12.19 -7.30
C THR A 620 -3.64 -12.52 -6.38
N ILE A 621 -3.46 -13.47 -5.46
CA ILE A 621 -4.49 -13.87 -4.48
C ILE A 621 -4.80 -12.71 -3.56
N LEU A 622 -3.76 -11.99 -3.10
CA LEU A 622 -3.94 -10.78 -2.30
C LEU A 622 -4.72 -9.74 -3.10
N GLN A 623 -4.28 -9.36 -4.29
CA GLN A 623 -4.94 -8.37 -5.13
C GLN A 623 -6.42 -8.69 -5.41
N ALA A 624 -6.77 -9.97 -5.63
CA ALA A 624 -8.15 -10.42 -5.87
C ALA A 624 -8.99 -10.57 -4.58
N GLY A 625 -8.34 -10.79 -3.44
CA GLY A 625 -8.99 -11.07 -2.16
C GLY A 625 -9.36 -9.84 -1.34
N ILE A 626 -10.42 -9.96 -0.54
CA ILE A 626 -10.75 -9.01 0.52
C ILE A 626 -9.93 -9.40 1.75
N LYS A 627 -9.17 -8.47 2.33
CA LYS A 627 -8.34 -8.72 3.51
C LYS A 627 -9.05 -8.27 4.76
N MET A 628 -8.89 -9.06 5.81
CA MET A 628 -9.46 -8.79 7.12
C MET A 628 -8.43 -9.12 8.18
N THR A 629 -7.91 -8.11 8.87
CA THR A 629 -6.98 -8.31 9.98
C THR A 629 -7.74 -8.65 11.25
N THR A 630 -7.38 -9.76 11.88
CA THR A 630 -7.91 -10.15 13.20
C THR A 630 -6.83 -9.90 14.24
N GLU A 631 -6.91 -8.74 14.88
CA GLU A 631 -6.03 -8.34 15.99
C GLU A 631 -6.85 -8.01 17.23
N PRO A 632 -6.30 -8.24 18.44
CA PRO A 632 -6.89 -7.67 19.65
C PRO A 632 -6.81 -6.14 19.55
N PRO A 633 -7.91 -5.41 19.83
CA PRO A 633 -7.90 -3.96 19.77
C PRO A 633 -6.99 -3.38 20.86
N LYS A 634 -6.33 -2.26 20.55
CA LYS A 634 -5.54 -1.51 21.55
C LYS A 634 -6.45 -0.84 22.57
N GLY A 635 -6.04 -0.86 23.83
CA GLY A 635 -6.70 -0.26 25.00
C GLY A 635 -7.46 -1.26 25.86
N VAL A 636 -7.38 -1.09 27.19
CA VAL A 636 -8.11 -1.89 28.18
C VAL A 636 -9.62 -1.82 27.93
N LYS A 637 -10.17 -0.64 27.61
CA LYS A 637 -11.60 -0.50 27.29
C LYS A 637 -12.05 -1.41 26.15
N ALA A 638 -11.31 -1.40 25.04
CA ALA A 638 -11.66 -2.16 23.85
C ALA A 638 -11.49 -3.66 24.07
N ASN A 639 -10.42 -4.07 24.74
CA ASN A 639 -10.18 -5.46 25.14
C ASN A 639 -11.27 -5.98 26.08
N MET A 640 -11.65 -5.22 27.11
CA MET A 640 -12.75 -5.61 27.99
C MET A 640 -14.08 -5.74 27.24
N LYS A 641 -14.38 -4.81 26.32
CA LYS A 641 -15.61 -4.87 25.51
C LYS A 641 -15.63 -6.13 24.63
N ARG A 642 -14.49 -6.49 24.04
CA ARG A 642 -14.30 -7.72 23.24
C ARG A 642 -14.53 -8.97 24.09
N LEU A 643 -13.88 -9.08 25.25
CA LEU A 643 -14.03 -10.22 26.15
C LEU A 643 -15.49 -10.39 26.63
N TYR A 644 -16.17 -9.29 26.98
CA TYR A 644 -17.59 -9.32 27.37
C TYR A 644 -18.57 -9.60 26.23
N GLN A 645 -18.14 -9.49 24.96
CA GLN A 645 -18.91 -9.94 23.80
C GLN A 645 -18.79 -11.44 23.57
N LEU A 646 -17.63 -12.03 23.89
CA LEU A 646 -17.39 -13.48 23.77
C LEU A 646 -18.17 -14.27 24.84
N VAL A 647 -18.34 -13.70 26.04
CA VAL A 647 -19.11 -14.34 27.12
C VAL A 647 -20.61 -14.35 26.80
N THR A 648 -21.19 -15.55 26.71
CA THR A 648 -22.64 -15.76 26.49
C THR A 648 -23.45 -15.59 27.79
N GLU A 649 -24.73 -15.26 27.66
CA GLU A 649 -25.63 -15.07 28.81
C GLU A 649 -25.84 -16.34 29.65
N THR A 650 -25.72 -17.52 29.02
CA THR A 650 -25.80 -18.82 29.68
C THR A 650 -24.58 -19.06 30.56
N GLN A 651 -23.39 -18.70 30.09
CA GLN A 651 -22.13 -18.78 30.83
C GLN A 651 -22.13 -17.80 32.01
N PHE A 652 -22.69 -16.60 31.83
CA PHE A 652 -22.76 -15.56 32.86
C PHE A 652 -23.60 -15.95 34.11
N ASN A 653 -24.51 -16.93 33.98
CA ASN A 653 -25.44 -17.34 35.03
C ASN A 653 -25.24 -18.78 35.53
N ARG A 654 -24.15 -19.45 35.15
CA ARG A 654 -23.97 -20.90 35.35
C ARG A 654 -23.71 -21.35 36.80
N CYS A 655 -23.15 -20.50 37.66
CA CYS A 655 -22.64 -20.91 38.99
C CYS A 655 -23.66 -20.78 40.14
N SER A 656 -23.54 -21.65 41.15
CA SER A 656 -24.35 -21.62 42.40
C SER A 656 -24.20 -20.31 43.20
N ARG A 657 -23.05 -19.62 43.07
CA ARG A 657 -22.71 -18.35 43.73
C ARG A 657 -22.48 -17.23 42.68
N PRO A 658 -23.53 -16.70 42.04
CA PRO A 658 -23.39 -15.81 40.87
C PRO A 658 -22.71 -14.47 41.19
N VAL A 659 -22.87 -13.95 42.41
CA VAL A 659 -22.28 -12.66 42.83
C VAL A 659 -20.75 -12.72 42.88
N PHE A 660 -20.19 -13.80 43.44
CA PHE A 660 -18.75 -13.98 43.54
C PHE A 660 -18.14 -14.26 42.17
N TYR A 661 -18.80 -15.11 41.39
CA TYR A 661 -18.38 -15.45 40.03
C TYR A 661 -18.32 -14.23 39.11
N ARG A 662 -19.37 -13.37 39.09
CA ARG A 662 -19.41 -12.17 38.22
C ARG A 662 -18.31 -11.15 38.56
N LYS A 663 -18.03 -10.93 39.85
CA LYS A 663 -16.97 -10.03 40.31
C LYS A 663 -15.58 -10.57 39.98
N LEU A 664 -15.37 -11.87 40.14
CA LEU A 664 -14.12 -12.54 39.77
C LEU A 664 -13.91 -12.49 38.25
N LEU A 665 -14.96 -12.80 37.48
CA LEU A 665 -14.93 -12.71 36.02
C LEU A 665 -14.55 -11.31 35.55
N PHE A 666 -15.18 -10.26 36.09
CA PHE A 666 -14.83 -8.87 35.75
C PHE A 666 -13.35 -8.55 36.06
N SER A 667 -12.88 -9.00 37.23
CA SER A 667 -11.49 -8.79 37.65
C SER A 667 -10.49 -9.54 36.76
N LEU A 668 -10.86 -10.74 36.28
CA LEU A 668 -10.06 -11.53 35.36
C LEU A 668 -10.03 -10.92 33.96
N CYS A 669 -11.17 -10.44 33.44
CA CYS A 669 -11.24 -9.69 32.19
C CYS A 669 -10.32 -8.45 32.25
N PHE A 670 -10.36 -7.72 33.36
CA PHE A 670 -9.52 -6.54 33.57
C PHE A 670 -8.03 -6.92 33.69
N PHE A 671 -7.71 -7.99 34.42
CA PHE A 671 -6.34 -8.48 34.55
C PHE A 671 -5.75 -8.93 33.22
N HIS A 672 -6.49 -9.73 32.45
CA HIS A 672 -6.08 -10.19 31.12
C HIS A 672 -5.88 -8.99 30.17
N SER A 673 -6.80 -8.03 30.17
CA SER A 673 -6.68 -6.80 29.37
C SER A 673 -5.42 -6.00 29.72
N ILE A 674 -5.01 -5.97 30.99
CA ILE A 674 -3.78 -5.31 31.43
C ILE A 674 -2.53 -6.07 31.00
N LEU A 675 -2.53 -7.41 31.03
CA LEU A 675 -1.40 -8.19 30.55
C LEU A 675 -1.18 -7.99 29.04
N LEU A 676 -2.26 -7.97 28.26
CA LEU A 676 -2.22 -7.71 26.82
C LEU A 676 -1.64 -6.32 26.52
N GLU A 677 -2.16 -5.28 27.18
CA GLU A 677 -1.72 -3.90 26.94
C GLU A 677 -0.33 -3.60 27.50
N ARG A 678 0.18 -4.35 28.49
CA ARG A 678 1.55 -4.16 28.98
C ARG A 678 2.62 -4.42 27.93
N LYS A 679 2.31 -5.15 26.85
CA LYS A 679 3.18 -5.29 25.67
C LYS A 679 3.52 -3.92 25.05
N LYS A 680 2.67 -2.90 25.22
CA LYS A 680 2.89 -1.53 24.75
C LYS A 680 4.18 -0.90 25.31
N PHE A 681 4.58 -1.27 26.54
CA PHE A 681 5.75 -0.70 27.21
C PHE A 681 7.07 -1.40 26.85
N LEU A 682 7.06 -2.34 25.90
CA LEU A 682 8.25 -3.09 25.45
C LEU A 682 9.03 -3.64 26.65
N GLN A 683 10.33 -3.32 26.74
CA GLN A 683 11.25 -3.78 27.80
C GLN A 683 10.88 -3.26 29.20
N LEU A 684 10.14 -2.15 29.32
CA LEU A 684 9.64 -1.66 30.62
C LEU A 684 8.35 -2.38 31.04
N GLY A 685 7.66 -3.01 30.09
CA GLY A 685 6.48 -3.84 30.31
C GLY A 685 6.84 -5.23 30.80
N TRP A 686 7.67 -5.90 29.99
CA TRP A 686 8.17 -7.27 30.15
C TRP A 686 9.63 -7.32 29.70
N ASN A 687 10.45 -8.17 30.34
CA ASN A 687 11.81 -8.39 29.85
C ASN A 687 11.81 -9.05 28.47
N ILE A 688 10.86 -9.98 28.24
CA ILE A 688 10.61 -10.62 26.95
C ILE A 688 9.15 -10.42 26.56
N VAL A 689 8.88 -10.12 25.29
CA VAL A 689 7.51 -9.92 24.81
C VAL A 689 6.79 -11.26 24.68
N TYR A 690 5.88 -11.55 25.62
CA TYR A 690 5.02 -12.74 25.59
C TYR A 690 3.72 -12.49 24.81
N GLY A 691 3.24 -13.49 24.08
CA GLY A 691 1.94 -13.48 23.42
C GLY A 691 0.92 -14.27 24.23
N PHE A 692 0.04 -13.57 24.96
CA PHE A 692 -1.07 -14.21 25.67
C PHE A 692 -2.25 -14.39 24.70
N ASN A 693 -2.84 -15.58 24.66
CA ASN A 693 -3.89 -15.92 23.69
C ASN A 693 -5.28 -15.89 24.31
N ASP A 694 -6.31 -15.74 23.47
CA ASP A 694 -7.72 -15.79 23.91
C ASP A 694 -8.11 -17.17 24.46
N SER A 695 -7.46 -18.25 24.00
CA SER A 695 -7.62 -19.60 24.55
C SER A 695 -7.19 -19.71 26.01
N ASP A 696 -6.20 -18.93 26.44
CA ASP A 696 -5.76 -18.89 27.85
C ASP A 696 -6.86 -18.30 28.74
N PHE A 697 -7.64 -17.36 28.19
CA PHE A 697 -8.78 -16.74 28.84
C PHE A 697 -10.02 -17.66 28.82
N GLU A 698 -10.39 -18.17 27.64
CA GLU A 698 -11.62 -18.94 27.38
C GLU A 698 -11.60 -20.33 28.04
N VAL A 699 -10.50 -21.08 27.90
CA VAL A 699 -10.46 -22.49 28.33
C VAL A 699 -10.38 -22.63 29.86
N ARG A 700 -9.79 -21.66 30.59
CA ARG A 700 -9.36 -21.92 31.98
C ARG A 700 -9.69 -20.88 33.02
N VAL A 701 -10.13 -19.70 32.63
CA VAL A 701 -10.38 -18.61 33.58
C VAL A 701 -11.85 -18.23 33.66
N SER A 702 -12.65 -18.38 32.61
CA SER A 702 -14.06 -18.00 32.70
C SER A 702 -15.02 -19.15 33.02
N GLU A 703 -14.76 -20.44 32.72
CA GLU A 703 -15.88 -21.40 32.71
C GLU A 703 -15.75 -22.76 33.37
N SER A 704 -14.63 -23.48 33.27
CA SER A 704 -14.53 -24.83 33.85
C SER A 704 -13.79 -24.86 35.18
N LEU A 705 -12.82 -23.98 35.38
CA LEU A 705 -11.95 -24.01 36.56
C LEU A 705 -12.55 -23.18 37.70
N LEU A 706 -13.04 -21.96 37.40
CA LEU A 706 -13.72 -21.16 38.41
C LEU A 706 -15.07 -21.75 38.83
N SER A 707 -15.86 -22.30 37.91
CA SER A 707 -17.11 -22.98 38.28
C SER A 707 -16.83 -24.21 39.15
N LEU A 708 -15.91 -25.08 38.74
CA LEU A 708 -15.54 -26.27 39.50
C LEU A 708 -15.04 -25.95 40.91
N TYR A 709 -14.13 -24.98 41.07
CA TYR A 709 -13.64 -24.62 42.40
C TYR A 709 -14.64 -23.82 43.25
N LEU A 710 -15.58 -23.09 42.63
CA LEU A 710 -16.64 -22.37 43.35
C LEU A 710 -17.82 -23.27 43.73
N ASP A 711 -18.05 -24.35 42.99
CA ASP A 711 -19.14 -25.30 43.22
C ASP A 711 -18.69 -26.49 44.10
N GLU A 712 -17.43 -26.92 44.06
CA GLU A 712 -16.92 -28.07 44.86
C GLU A 712 -16.50 -27.70 46.29
N TYR A 713 -16.11 -26.46 46.57
CA TYR A 713 -15.58 -26.04 47.88
C TYR A 713 -16.47 -25.04 48.61
N GLU A 714 -16.71 -25.25 49.92
CA GLU A 714 -17.48 -24.31 50.75
C GLU A 714 -16.73 -22.98 51.00
N GLU A 715 -15.41 -23.05 51.23
CA GLU A 715 -14.47 -21.93 51.32
C GLU A 715 -13.56 -21.88 50.09
N ILE A 716 -13.37 -20.68 49.52
CA ILE A 716 -12.61 -20.49 48.28
C ILE A 716 -11.10 -20.58 48.57
N PRO A 717 -10.35 -21.56 48.02
CA PRO A 717 -8.91 -21.68 48.27
C PRO A 717 -8.14 -20.66 47.42
N TRP A 718 -7.98 -19.45 47.95
CA TRP A 718 -7.36 -18.32 47.24
C TRP A 718 -5.93 -18.60 46.78
N ASP A 719 -5.13 -19.31 47.57
CA ASP A 719 -3.72 -19.54 47.22
C ASP A 719 -3.57 -20.59 46.11
N ALA A 720 -4.44 -21.60 46.08
CA ALA A 720 -4.52 -22.55 44.96
C ALA A 720 -4.96 -21.86 43.66
N LEU A 721 -5.97 -20.99 43.75
CA LEU A 721 -6.48 -20.23 42.61
C LEU A 721 -5.43 -19.24 42.07
N LYS A 722 -4.69 -18.55 42.97
CA LYS A 722 -3.55 -17.69 42.61
C LYS A 722 -2.45 -18.49 41.92
N TYR A 723 -2.03 -19.62 42.48
CA TYR A 723 -0.96 -20.43 41.90
C TYR A 723 -1.35 -21.01 40.53
N LEU A 724 -2.60 -21.42 40.36
CA LEU A 724 -3.07 -21.98 39.09
C LEU A 724 -3.11 -20.91 37.99
N ILE A 725 -3.62 -19.71 38.31
CA ILE A 725 -3.66 -18.60 37.35
C ILE A 725 -2.25 -18.06 37.08
N ALA A 726 -1.48 -17.75 38.12
CA ALA A 726 -0.17 -17.12 38.00
C ALA A 726 0.94 -18.06 37.58
N GLY A 727 1.05 -19.21 38.26
CA GLY A 727 2.18 -20.12 38.14
C GLY A 727 2.04 -21.12 37.01
N VAL A 728 0.81 -21.57 36.70
CA VAL A 728 0.56 -22.63 35.71
C VAL A 728 0.06 -22.07 34.39
N ASN A 729 -0.98 -21.22 34.41
CA ASN A 729 -1.57 -20.72 33.16
C ASN A 729 -0.69 -19.66 32.51
N TYR A 730 -0.62 -18.47 33.10
CA TYR A 730 0.18 -17.39 32.52
C TYR A 730 1.69 -17.64 32.69
N GLY A 731 2.08 -18.24 33.82
CA GLY A 731 3.47 -18.62 34.08
C GLY A 731 4.01 -19.71 33.15
N GLY A 732 3.16 -20.49 32.46
CA GLY A 732 3.61 -21.45 31.45
C GLY A 732 4.15 -20.81 30.17
N HIS A 733 3.75 -19.57 29.88
CA HIS A 733 4.25 -18.78 28.74
C HIS A 733 5.48 -17.94 29.10
N VAL A 734 5.69 -17.68 30.39
CA VAL A 734 6.75 -16.80 30.89
C VAL A 734 8.01 -17.62 31.17
N THR A 735 9.10 -17.28 30.48
CA THR A 735 10.39 -17.96 30.62
C THR A 735 11.30 -17.32 31.66
N ASP A 736 11.17 -16.01 31.89
CA ASP A 736 12.02 -15.27 32.83
C ASP A 736 11.47 -15.29 34.27
N ASP A 737 12.36 -15.50 35.23
CA ASP A 737 11.99 -15.63 36.65
C ASP A 737 11.51 -14.30 37.24
N TRP A 738 12.06 -13.16 36.79
CA TRP A 738 11.62 -11.83 37.26
C TRP A 738 10.23 -11.48 36.73
N ASP A 739 9.95 -11.79 35.46
CA ASP A 739 8.61 -11.63 34.88
C ASP A 739 7.59 -12.54 35.59
N ARG A 740 7.99 -13.77 35.96
CA ARG A 740 7.14 -14.70 36.72
C ARG A 740 6.87 -14.21 38.14
N LEU A 741 7.88 -13.65 38.80
CA LEU A 741 7.74 -12.99 40.09
C LEU A 741 6.81 -11.80 40.00
N PHE A 742 6.98 -10.94 38.99
CA PHE A 742 6.10 -9.80 38.73
C PHE A 742 4.65 -10.24 38.51
N LEU A 743 4.43 -11.28 37.70
CA LEU A 743 3.09 -11.79 37.42
C LEU A 743 2.43 -12.34 38.68
N SER A 744 3.19 -13.06 39.51
CA SER A 744 2.77 -13.53 40.82
C SER A 744 2.46 -12.37 41.77
N CYS A 745 3.31 -11.34 41.85
CA CYS A 745 3.10 -10.16 42.68
C CYS A 745 1.90 -9.33 42.22
N THR A 746 1.66 -9.19 40.92
CA THR A 746 0.54 -8.42 40.36
C THR A 746 -0.80 -9.11 40.63
N ILE A 747 -0.85 -10.43 40.45
CA ILE A 747 -2.00 -11.26 40.80
C ILE A 747 -2.21 -11.23 42.32
N VAL A 748 -1.16 -11.43 43.11
CA VAL A 748 -1.25 -11.39 44.58
C VAL A 748 -1.75 -10.03 45.06
N TYR A 749 -1.26 -8.91 44.51
CA TYR A 749 -1.68 -7.56 44.89
C TYR A 749 -3.14 -7.29 44.53
N LYS A 750 -3.58 -7.65 43.30
CA LYS A 750 -4.96 -7.43 42.84
C LYS A 750 -5.98 -8.41 43.44
N TYR A 751 -5.62 -9.68 43.61
CA TYR A 751 -6.50 -10.71 44.17
C TYR A 751 -6.52 -10.74 45.71
N ASN A 752 -5.44 -10.38 46.42
CA ASN A 752 -5.56 -10.11 47.86
C ASN A 752 -6.46 -8.90 48.13
N PHE A 753 -6.48 -7.90 47.25
CA PHE A 753 -7.47 -6.83 47.33
C PHE A 753 -8.90 -7.38 47.23
N ILE A 754 -9.14 -8.36 46.34
CA ILE A 754 -10.45 -9.01 46.21
C ILE A 754 -10.80 -9.82 47.47
N SER A 755 -9.88 -10.61 48.02
CA SER A 755 -10.16 -11.43 49.22
C SER A 755 -10.45 -10.57 50.46
N LEU A 756 -9.78 -9.42 50.62
CA LEU A 756 -10.04 -8.48 51.73
C LEU A 756 -11.35 -7.70 51.54
N THR A 757 -11.78 -7.49 50.29
CA THR A 757 -12.90 -6.59 49.97
C THR A 757 -14.24 -7.29 49.72
N LEU A 758 -14.26 -8.62 49.59
CA LEU A 758 -15.53 -9.40 49.46
C LEU A 758 -16.47 -9.26 50.67
N TYR A 759 -15.96 -8.85 51.84
CA TYR A 759 -16.74 -8.58 53.04
C TYR A 759 -17.31 -7.16 53.12
N SER A 760 -16.94 -6.25 52.21
CA SER A 760 -17.36 -4.84 52.27
C SER A 760 -18.42 -4.48 51.22
N ARG A 761 -19.44 -3.71 51.62
CA ARG A 761 -20.62 -3.33 50.80
C ARG A 761 -20.35 -2.26 49.71
N PHE A 762 -19.11 -1.81 49.54
CA PHE A 762 -18.76 -0.70 48.64
C PHE A 762 -18.11 -1.15 47.33
N SER A 763 -18.27 -0.34 46.27
CA SER A 763 -17.62 -0.53 44.96
C SER A 763 -16.10 -0.45 45.10
N VAL A 764 -15.41 -1.55 44.79
CA VAL A 764 -13.97 -1.70 44.98
C VAL A 764 -13.24 -1.03 43.83
N ARG A 765 -12.28 -0.15 44.16
CA ARG A 765 -11.39 0.47 43.15
C ARG A 765 -10.30 -0.52 42.76
N LEU A 766 -10.10 -0.70 41.46
CA LEU A 766 -9.10 -1.62 40.88
C LEU A 766 -7.76 -0.94 40.59
N SER A 767 -7.73 0.39 40.64
CA SER A 767 -6.58 1.27 40.38
C SER A 767 -6.63 2.45 41.36
N PRO A 768 -5.50 3.16 41.59
CA PRO A 768 -5.50 4.43 42.31
C PRO A 768 -6.50 5.46 41.74
N LEU A 769 -6.83 5.33 40.45
CA LEU A 769 -7.76 6.20 39.73
C LEU A 769 -9.23 5.91 40.09
N THR A 770 -10.02 6.97 40.22
CA THR A 770 -11.45 6.90 40.56
C THR A 770 -12.32 6.25 39.49
N SER A 771 -11.83 6.17 38.25
CA SER A 771 -12.59 5.72 37.09
C SER A 771 -12.72 4.20 36.98
N TYR A 772 -11.80 3.42 37.59
CA TYR A 772 -11.76 1.96 37.47
C TYR A 772 -12.23 1.29 38.77
N TYR A 773 -13.48 0.82 38.77
CA TYR A 773 -14.07 0.09 39.89
C TYR A 773 -14.91 -1.10 39.40
N ILE A 774 -15.13 -2.07 40.29
CA ILE A 774 -16.02 -3.20 40.00
C ILE A 774 -17.48 -2.72 40.12
N PRO A 775 -18.30 -2.79 39.05
CA PRO A 775 -19.71 -2.41 39.11
C PRO A 775 -20.51 -3.21 40.12
N ARG A 776 -21.65 -2.67 40.57
CA ARG A 776 -22.61 -3.41 41.40
C ARG A 776 -23.23 -4.54 40.57
N ASP A 777 -23.65 -5.61 41.25
CA ASP A 777 -24.29 -6.75 40.61
C ASP A 777 -25.50 -6.34 39.77
N GLY A 778 -25.52 -6.75 38.50
CA GLY A 778 -26.55 -6.43 37.53
C GLY A 778 -26.53 -7.38 36.33
N PRO A 779 -27.42 -7.19 35.34
CA PRO A 779 -27.41 -7.93 34.08
C PRO A 779 -26.14 -7.61 33.27
N GLN A 780 -25.75 -8.50 32.34
CA GLN A 780 -24.56 -8.33 31.49
C GLN A 780 -24.54 -6.96 30.76
N ALA A 781 -25.71 -6.44 30.39
CA ALA A 781 -25.86 -5.11 29.79
C ALA A 781 -25.29 -3.98 30.66
N SER A 782 -25.50 -4.02 31.98
CA SER A 782 -25.00 -3.00 32.91
C SER A 782 -23.47 -2.97 32.97
N TYR A 783 -22.83 -4.16 32.90
CA TYR A 783 -21.37 -4.25 32.80
C TYR A 783 -20.86 -3.70 31.45
N LYS A 784 -21.57 -3.98 30.34
CA LYS A 784 -21.22 -3.46 29.01
C LYS A 784 -21.37 -1.93 28.92
N GLU A 785 -22.39 -1.36 29.56
CA GLU A 785 -22.58 0.09 29.67
C GLU A 785 -21.45 0.74 30.48
N TYR A 786 -21.09 0.15 31.63
CA TYR A 786 -19.98 0.64 32.44
C TYR A 786 -18.66 0.64 31.66
N ILE A 787 -18.33 -0.46 30.96
CA ILE A 787 -17.13 -0.55 30.11
C ILE A 787 -17.16 0.54 29.03
N SER A 788 -18.33 0.87 28.49
CA SER A 788 -18.47 1.92 27.48
C SER A 788 -18.22 3.33 28.04
N MET A 789 -18.43 3.56 29.35
CA MET A 789 -18.15 4.82 30.03
C MET A 789 -16.68 5.03 30.42
N LEU A 790 -15.82 4.00 30.32
CA LEU A 790 -14.40 4.13 30.62
C LEU A 790 -13.71 5.14 29.66
N PRO A 791 -12.67 5.87 30.13
CA PRO A 791 -11.91 6.78 29.29
C PRO A 791 -11.20 6.04 28.16
N SER A 792 -11.05 6.69 27.00
CA SER A 792 -10.36 6.14 25.83
C SER A 792 -8.84 6.26 25.93
N THR A 793 -8.34 7.25 26.67
CA THR A 793 -6.92 7.43 27.00
C THR A 793 -6.65 6.94 28.41
N GLU A 794 -5.66 6.06 28.54
CA GLU A 794 -5.40 5.31 29.77
C GLU A 794 -4.14 5.84 30.45
N HIS A 795 -4.23 6.10 31.75
CA HIS A 795 -3.08 6.55 32.52
C HIS A 795 -2.17 5.36 32.89
N PRO A 796 -0.84 5.56 32.93
CA PRO A 796 0.13 4.47 33.21
C PRO A 796 -0.06 3.82 34.59
N GLU A 797 -0.67 4.55 35.53
CA GLU A 797 -1.04 4.08 36.86
C GLU A 797 -2.05 2.92 36.85
N VAL A 798 -2.84 2.77 35.78
CA VAL A 798 -3.74 1.61 35.60
C VAL A 798 -2.95 0.31 35.49
N PHE A 799 -1.78 0.38 34.86
CA PHE A 799 -0.87 -0.74 34.66
C PHE A 799 0.09 -0.94 35.84
N GLY A 800 0.09 -0.02 36.81
CA GLY A 800 1.08 0.03 37.90
C GLY A 800 2.45 0.49 37.43
N GLN A 801 2.52 1.30 36.37
CA GLN A 801 3.77 1.85 35.83
C GLN A 801 3.90 3.36 36.11
N HIS A 802 5.15 3.84 36.13
CA HIS A 802 5.45 5.26 36.25
C HIS A 802 5.12 5.98 34.92
N PRO A 803 4.65 7.25 34.94
CA PRO A 803 4.34 8.02 33.74
C PRO A 803 5.46 8.05 32.67
N ASN A 804 6.72 8.05 33.11
CA ASN A 804 7.89 8.00 32.21
C ASN A 804 7.92 6.78 31.28
N ALA A 805 7.33 5.65 31.68
CA ALA A 805 7.28 4.46 30.83
C ALA A 805 6.36 4.67 29.63
N ASP A 806 5.27 5.42 29.81
CA ASP A 806 4.39 5.80 28.70
C ASP A 806 5.06 6.82 27.79
N ILE A 807 5.81 7.78 28.35
CA ILE A 807 6.63 8.71 27.54
C ILE A 807 7.60 7.92 26.64
N ALA A 808 8.34 6.94 27.20
CA ALA A 808 9.28 6.13 26.44
C ALA A 808 8.57 5.28 25.35
N SER A 809 7.43 4.70 25.69
CA SER A 809 6.61 3.93 24.74
C SER A 809 6.09 4.80 23.59
N GLN A 810 5.55 5.99 23.90
CA GLN A 810 5.05 6.93 22.90
C GLN A 810 6.15 7.47 21.99
N ILE A 811 7.35 7.71 22.54
CA ILE A 811 8.53 8.08 21.73
C ILE A 811 8.89 6.93 20.79
N ALA A 812 8.87 5.68 21.25
CA ALA A 812 9.13 4.52 20.41
C ALA A 812 8.08 4.36 19.30
N GLU A 813 6.79 4.46 19.62
CA GLU A 813 5.71 4.43 18.61
C GLU A 813 5.82 5.58 17.60
N THR A 814 6.23 6.77 18.07
CA THR A 814 6.44 7.92 17.19
C THR A 814 7.64 7.70 16.26
N ARG A 815 8.74 7.13 16.77
CA ARG A 815 9.92 6.80 15.95
C ARG A 815 9.58 5.78 14.87
N THR A 816 8.89 4.71 15.23
CA THR A 816 8.46 3.71 14.24
C THR A 816 7.53 4.33 13.20
N LEU A 817 6.58 5.19 13.61
CA LEU A 817 5.73 5.93 12.68
C LEU A 817 6.57 6.76 11.67
N PHE A 818 7.58 7.49 12.14
CA PHE A 818 8.44 8.29 11.27
C PHE A 818 9.34 7.46 10.36
N GLU A 819 9.94 6.39 10.87
CA GLU A 819 10.74 5.45 10.07
C GLU A 819 9.90 4.85 8.94
N THR A 820 8.65 4.49 9.23
CA THR A 820 7.72 3.99 8.22
C THR A 820 7.27 5.08 7.25
N LEU A 821 7.01 6.32 7.70
CA LEU A 821 6.73 7.42 6.76
C LEU A 821 7.92 7.72 5.84
N LEU A 822 9.15 7.65 6.37
CA LEU A 822 10.38 7.85 5.60
C LEU A 822 10.58 6.74 4.57
N SER A 823 10.24 5.49 4.88
CA SER A 823 10.33 4.38 3.92
C SER A 823 9.28 4.45 2.80
N LEU A 824 8.12 5.07 3.08
CA LEU A 824 7.08 5.30 2.08
C LEU A 824 7.45 6.40 1.08
N GLN A 825 8.19 7.43 1.51
CA GLN A 825 8.55 8.51 0.60
C GLN A 825 9.41 7.98 -0.55
N PRO A 826 9.10 8.36 -1.80
CA PRO A 826 9.99 8.08 -2.90
C PRO A 826 11.37 8.65 -2.55
N GLN A 827 12.42 7.86 -2.78
CA GLN A 827 13.80 8.33 -2.70
C GLN A 827 14.05 9.28 -3.87
N VAL A 828 13.39 10.44 -3.86
CA VAL A 828 13.67 11.52 -4.79
C VAL A 828 15.00 12.08 -4.35
N THR A 829 16.06 11.65 -5.03
CA THR A 829 17.19 12.53 -5.33
C THR A 829 16.59 13.75 -6.00
N SER A 830 16.25 14.81 -5.26
CA SER A 830 15.80 16.06 -5.86
C SER A 830 16.91 16.55 -6.79
N PRO A 831 16.72 16.58 -8.12
CA PRO A 831 17.60 17.32 -8.99
C PRO A 831 17.02 18.75 -9.09
N THR A 832 17.91 19.73 -9.14
CA THR A 832 17.67 21.04 -9.77
C THR A 832 16.71 22.02 -9.07
N THR A 833 17.20 22.66 -8.01
CA THR A 833 17.24 24.14 -8.02
C THR A 833 18.70 24.56 -7.97
N ALA A 834 19.05 25.57 -8.76
CA ALA A 834 20.42 26.05 -8.94
C ALA A 834 21.06 26.46 -7.60
N GLY A 835 21.83 25.55 -7.02
CA GLY A 835 22.57 25.72 -5.78
C GLY A 835 23.20 24.38 -5.44
N ALA A 836 24.49 24.23 -5.71
CA ALA A 836 25.24 23.01 -5.50
C ALA A 836 25.18 22.55 -4.03
N GLY A 837 24.27 21.62 -3.72
CA GLY A 837 24.37 20.76 -2.55
C GLY A 837 25.20 19.52 -2.91
N PRO A 838 26.06 19.02 -2.02
CA PRO A 838 26.84 17.81 -2.27
C PRO A 838 25.92 16.62 -2.51
N SER A 839 26.30 15.73 -3.44
CA SER A 839 25.54 14.51 -3.75
C SER A 839 25.40 13.64 -2.49
N ARG A 840 24.41 12.74 -2.45
CA ARG A 840 24.22 11.84 -1.29
C ARG A 840 25.47 11.00 -1.03
N GLU A 841 26.19 10.62 -2.08
CA GLU A 841 27.46 9.92 -2.01
C GLU A 841 28.55 10.81 -1.38
N ASP A 842 28.63 12.08 -1.78
CA ASP A 842 29.58 13.03 -1.18
C ASP A 842 29.28 13.28 0.31
N LYS A 843 28.01 13.43 0.70
CA LYS A 843 27.61 13.56 2.11
C LYS A 843 27.92 12.31 2.91
N VAL A 844 27.74 11.12 2.31
CA VAL A 844 28.08 9.86 2.96
C VAL A 844 29.60 9.73 3.11
N LEU A 845 30.38 10.13 2.10
CA LEU A 845 31.85 10.15 2.18
C LEU A 845 32.36 11.14 3.22
N GLU A 846 31.72 12.31 3.35
CA GLU A 846 32.01 13.30 4.39
C GLU A 846 31.70 12.74 5.80
N LEU A 847 30.51 12.15 5.99
CA LEU A 847 30.14 11.46 7.22
C LEU A 847 31.07 10.28 7.56
N LEU A 848 31.49 9.51 6.56
CA LEU A 848 32.45 8.42 6.72
C LEU A 848 33.83 8.97 7.12
N GLY A 849 34.24 10.11 6.55
CA GLY A 849 35.44 10.84 6.95
C GLY A 849 35.40 11.29 8.41
N ASP A 850 34.27 11.85 8.83
CA ASP A 850 34.03 12.29 10.21
C ASP A 850 34.00 11.12 11.20
N ILE A 851 33.30 10.04 10.85
CA ILE A 851 33.24 8.82 11.67
C ILE A 851 34.66 8.23 11.80
N ARG A 852 35.41 8.16 10.69
CA ARG A 852 36.80 7.70 10.71
C ARG A 852 37.68 8.58 11.60
N GLY A 853 37.47 9.89 11.61
CA GLY A 853 38.16 10.82 12.51
C GLY A 853 37.79 10.64 13.99
N LYS A 854 36.57 10.17 14.28
CA LYS A 854 36.08 9.91 15.65
C LYS A 854 36.46 8.54 16.21
N ILE A 855 36.89 7.59 15.38
CA ILE A 855 37.29 6.25 15.83
C ILE A 855 38.63 6.34 16.59
N PRO A 856 38.70 5.85 17.84
CA PRO A 856 39.95 5.84 18.62
C PRO A 856 41.03 4.99 17.96
N ALA A 857 42.30 5.33 18.21
CA ALA A 857 43.43 4.49 17.82
C ALA A 857 43.43 3.16 18.60
N VAL A 858 44.02 2.13 17.98
CA VAL A 858 44.18 0.78 18.56
C VAL A 858 44.93 0.88 19.90
N ILE A 859 44.44 0.19 20.92
CA ILE A 859 45.06 0.17 22.25
C ILE A 859 46.31 -0.70 22.19
N ASP A 860 47.45 -0.21 22.71
CA ASP A 860 48.70 -0.96 22.74
C ASP A 860 48.61 -2.18 23.68
N TYR A 861 48.51 -3.36 23.07
CA TYR A 861 48.45 -4.65 23.74
C TYR A 861 49.80 -5.05 24.35
N GLU A 862 50.91 -4.73 23.69
CA GLU A 862 52.25 -5.18 24.10
C GLU A 862 52.78 -4.36 25.29
N GLY A 863 52.54 -3.05 25.29
CA GLY A 863 52.83 -2.19 26.44
C GLY A 863 52.03 -2.57 27.68
N THR A 864 50.73 -2.83 27.52
CA THR A 864 49.84 -3.24 28.63
C THR A 864 50.18 -4.62 29.16
N ARG A 865 50.56 -5.57 28.29
CA ARG A 865 51.00 -6.91 28.68
C ARG A 865 52.31 -6.89 29.48
N SER A 866 53.24 -6.00 29.13
CA SER A 866 54.53 -5.87 29.81
C SER A 866 54.39 -5.25 31.20
N LEU A 867 53.48 -4.28 31.38
CA LEU A 867 53.17 -3.64 32.66
C LEU A 867 52.44 -4.55 33.67
N LEU A 868 51.64 -5.50 33.18
CA LEU A 868 50.79 -6.37 34.01
C LEU A 868 51.46 -7.71 34.38
N GLN A 869 52.69 -7.96 33.93
CA GLN A 869 53.44 -9.19 34.24
C GLN A 869 53.77 -9.34 35.73
N ASP A 870 53.93 -8.25 36.47
CA ASP A 870 54.39 -8.27 37.87
C ASP A 870 53.29 -8.64 38.89
N ASN A 871 52.01 -8.62 38.51
CA ASN A 871 50.90 -9.03 39.38
C ASN A 871 49.84 -9.83 38.59
N PRO A 872 49.88 -11.17 38.59
CA PRO A 872 48.94 -12.01 37.84
C PRO A 872 47.59 -12.10 38.58
N SER A 873 46.79 -11.04 38.51
CA SER A 873 45.39 -11.08 38.93
C SER A 873 44.50 -11.59 37.78
N PRO A 874 43.41 -12.34 38.05
CA PRO A 874 42.46 -12.76 37.02
C PRO A 874 41.87 -11.59 36.22
N LEU A 875 41.73 -10.41 36.84
CA LEU A 875 41.25 -9.19 36.18
C LEU A 875 42.21 -8.71 35.08
N ASN A 876 43.52 -8.87 35.28
CA ASN A 876 44.52 -8.47 34.29
C ASN A 876 44.47 -9.37 33.04
N VAL A 877 44.13 -10.66 33.21
CA VAL A 877 43.93 -11.60 32.10
C VAL A 877 42.67 -11.23 31.31
N VAL A 878 41.56 -10.91 32.01
CA VAL A 878 40.32 -10.45 31.38
C VAL A 878 40.55 -9.14 30.62
N LEU A 879 41.26 -8.18 31.22
CA LEU A 879 41.59 -6.90 30.58
C LEU A 879 42.39 -7.09 29.28
N LEU A 880 43.41 -7.95 29.29
CA LEU A 880 44.17 -8.25 28.07
C LEU A 880 43.29 -8.91 27.00
N GLN A 881 42.37 -9.78 27.40
CA GLN A 881 41.42 -10.40 26.48
C GLN A 881 40.40 -9.40 25.91
N GLU A 882 39.92 -8.46 26.72
CA GLU A 882 39.04 -7.38 26.28
C GLU A 882 39.75 -6.44 25.31
N ILE A 883 40.99 -6.03 25.61
CA ILE A 883 41.81 -5.21 24.70
C ILE A 883 41.99 -5.93 23.36
N GLN A 884 42.30 -7.23 23.38
CA GLN A 884 42.45 -8.00 22.14
C GLN A 884 41.15 -8.03 21.33
N ARG A 885 40.00 -8.31 21.97
CA ARG A 885 38.69 -8.35 21.30
C ARG A 885 38.27 -6.97 20.80
N TYR A 886 38.50 -5.92 21.58
CA TYR A 886 38.20 -4.54 21.21
C TYR A 886 39.03 -4.09 20.00
N ASN A 887 40.33 -4.40 19.99
CA ASN A 887 41.21 -4.10 18.86
C ASN A 887 40.80 -4.88 17.60
N SER A 888 40.40 -6.15 17.73
CA SER A 888 39.86 -6.92 16.59
C SER A 888 38.56 -6.31 16.06
N LEU A 889 37.65 -5.87 16.93
CA LEU A 889 36.42 -5.20 16.53
C LEU A 889 36.71 -3.87 15.82
N LEU A 890 37.62 -3.05 16.34
CA LEU A 890 38.05 -1.80 15.69
C LEU A 890 38.64 -2.06 14.30
N ALA A 891 39.45 -3.11 14.15
CA ALA A 891 40.01 -3.48 12.86
C ALA A 891 38.92 -3.89 11.85
N THR A 892 37.92 -4.67 12.28
CA THR A 892 36.78 -5.04 11.43
C THR A 892 35.95 -3.81 11.04
N ILE A 893 35.65 -2.92 12.00
CA ILE A 893 34.92 -1.67 11.73
C ILE A 893 35.69 -0.81 10.72
N MET A 894 37.00 -0.66 10.89
CA MET A 894 37.85 0.10 9.96
C MET A 894 37.92 -0.54 8.57
N TYR A 895 37.87 -1.88 8.48
CA TYR A 895 37.84 -2.60 7.21
C TYR A 895 36.50 -2.45 6.48
N GLU A 896 35.36 -2.52 7.19
CA GLU A 896 34.04 -2.33 6.58
C GLU A 896 33.75 -0.87 6.17
N LEU A 897 34.40 0.10 6.83
CA LEU A 897 34.32 1.52 6.48
C LEU A 897 35.18 1.92 5.28
N CYS A 898 36.17 1.11 4.90
CA CYS A 898 37.05 1.34 3.74
C CYS A 898 36.50 0.65 2.50
#